data_AF-A0A1E7HW17-F1
#
_entry.id   AF-A0A1E7HW17-F1
#
_cell.length_a   1.000
_cell.length_b   1.000
_cell.length_c   1.000
_cell.angle_alpha   90.00
_cell.angle_beta   90.00
_cell.angle_gamma   90.00
#
_symmetry.space_group_name_H-M   'P 1'
#
loop_
_entity.id
_entity.type
_entity.pdbx_description
1 polymer ?
#
loop_
_entity_poly.entity_id
_entity_poly.type
_entity_poly.pdbx_seq_one_letter_code
_entity_poly.pdbx_strand_id
1 'polypeptide(L)'
;MKGSKKEDTIQSLDNAYLNAIGHKDTPAEESYEESPSAPDDAVLSGKEQAETLTLKTTDISLEELKDWQDKELIVSPDNMSVILRVKGGGPISAYTVNQGLKKLDIVHGIDQEVLNKAEQLTRDKGWQGELVIAKGTRPEVGRTILFPIMEKPENNLKLDFAGLESIFAAKEPAIIEKTGITAKAVKPGDLLIRARMNPDAEPGKDVFGVTKETIVEPLPGVGEYVQFRKEEGEYKSMIYGYLLLKNNIISILPPFWISPDRMAAYYINLPQVGPDKYPSTSDLNNILLLMGIHEKRIKSIILDKICEKSATGQELPRIVKMAEGALPENGKNSVFSLCFDPGKKAGAIRDDGSLDMRERNSVVSVKQGAIIAEKILATKGLPGFTLFGKKIGATDGADEKVDLGDGVKTRKKEDRILYVAKKAGNVHFSQKKLTVVDIYHVTGDVDYETGNLDIETDLLISGSVLSGFTVKSQGNICIQGSVDNGATVFSKGDLSVEKGIVGAKTRVISLGNLDTVYIQDAEVIVKGNVVIKSYLFNCILRANGTITVLKAHGGKSGRAIGGIACSSTGIQLSTAGGPANPRTIISIRPDPEITSQLNKIEEQGRYCSESISKISRTLPFDCSDPGQIKAILAKLEPSKKEKMVNLLTVFSKLIKQQKAIKEKKQELNDQVNLAMQKATIRITQEIFQGSEIQMDEKKLVINTDAGPTSFRLIDGKIVG
;
A
#
# COMPACT_ATOMS: atom_id res chain seq x y z
N MET A 1 -0.14 -56.04 51.70
CA MET A 1 0.38 -55.43 50.45
C MET A 1 -0.67 -55.17 49.35
N LYS A 2 -1.88 -55.75 49.32
CA LYS A 2 -2.92 -55.40 48.32
C LYS A 2 -3.77 -54.14 48.66
N GLY A 3 -3.33 -53.34 49.64
CA GLY A 3 -4.05 -52.16 50.15
C GLY A 3 -3.78 -50.90 49.33
N SER A 4 -2.56 -50.35 49.43
CA SER A 4 -2.19 -49.01 48.91
C SER A 4 -2.65 -48.76 47.46
N LYS A 5 -2.40 -49.71 46.54
CA LYS A 5 -2.82 -49.59 45.14
C LYS A 5 -4.32 -49.34 44.92
N LYS A 6 -5.21 -49.59 45.91
CA LYS A 6 -6.62 -49.19 45.84
C LYS A 6 -6.82 -47.69 46.10
N GLU A 7 -6.10 -47.12 47.07
CA GLU A 7 -6.16 -45.69 47.38
C GLU A 7 -5.42 -44.86 46.32
N ASP A 8 -4.24 -45.32 45.86
CA ASP A 8 -3.45 -44.67 44.81
C ASP A 8 -4.28 -44.37 43.54
N THR A 9 -5.04 -45.37 43.05
CA THR A 9 -5.91 -45.22 41.86
C THR A 9 -7.09 -44.27 42.10
N ILE A 10 -7.59 -44.21 43.33
CA ILE A 10 -8.72 -43.35 43.71
C ILE A 10 -8.28 -41.89 43.83
N GLN A 11 -7.18 -41.61 44.53
CA GLN A 11 -6.61 -40.25 44.61
C GLN A 11 -6.11 -39.74 43.25
N SER A 12 -5.65 -40.64 42.36
CA SER A 12 -5.30 -40.28 40.98
C SER A 12 -6.48 -39.67 40.22
N LEU A 13 -7.71 -40.13 40.45
CA LEU A 13 -8.93 -39.56 39.83
C LEU A 13 -9.36 -38.23 40.42
N ASP A 14 -9.09 -37.99 41.70
CA ASP A 14 -9.33 -36.70 42.36
C ASP A 14 -8.33 -35.65 41.84
N ASN A 15 -7.06 -36.03 41.66
CA ASN A 15 -6.04 -35.18 41.05
C ASN A 15 -6.28 -34.96 39.54
N ALA A 16 -6.75 -35.98 38.80
CA ALA A 16 -7.10 -35.87 37.39
C ALA A 16 -8.27 -34.90 37.15
N TYR A 17 -9.29 -34.94 38.01
CA TYR A 17 -10.41 -33.99 38.00
C TYR A 17 -9.90 -32.55 38.22
N LEU A 18 -9.06 -32.32 39.24
CA LEU A 18 -8.57 -30.98 39.57
C LEU A 18 -7.67 -30.39 38.47
N ASN A 19 -6.79 -31.21 37.88
CA ASN A 19 -5.92 -30.78 36.78
C ASN A 19 -6.68 -30.43 35.49
N ALA A 20 -7.92 -30.91 35.31
CA ALA A 20 -8.74 -30.64 34.14
C ALA A 20 -9.36 -29.23 34.12
N ILE A 21 -9.26 -28.46 35.20
CA ILE A 21 -10.06 -27.23 35.44
C ILE A 21 -9.20 -25.94 35.31
N GLY A 22 -7.93 -26.05 34.91
CA GLY A 22 -7.00 -24.94 34.65
C GLY A 22 -6.08 -24.63 35.84
N HIS A 23 -5.05 -23.77 35.74
CA HIS A 23 -4.51 -22.96 34.63
C HIS A 23 -2.98 -22.89 34.77
N LYS A 24 -2.25 -22.48 33.71
CA LYS A 24 -0.85 -22.01 33.82
C LYS A 24 -0.56 -20.89 32.82
N ASP A 25 0.03 -19.80 33.33
CA ASP A 25 0.62 -18.72 32.55
C ASP A 25 2.15 -18.70 32.74
N THR A 26 2.91 -18.50 31.67
CA THR A 26 4.28 -17.95 31.67
C THR A 26 4.61 -17.42 30.27
N PRO A 27 5.21 -16.22 30.12
CA PRO A 27 5.61 -15.65 28.83
C PRO A 27 6.97 -16.17 28.34
N ALA A 28 7.34 -15.80 27.11
CA ALA A 28 8.68 -16.00 26.54
C ALA A 28 9.23 -14.65 26.02
N GLU A 29 10.56 -14.51 26.00
CA GLU A 29 11.30 -13.35 25.50
C GLU A 29 12.38 -13.81 24.51
N GLU A 30 12.52 -13.14 23.37
CA GLU A 30 13.65 -13.27 22.43
C GLU A 30 13.99 -11.87 21.84
N SER A 31 15.25 -11.65 21.49
CA SER A 31 15.77 -10.35 21.02
C SER A 31 16.99 -10.49 20.09
N TYR A 32 17.05 -9.71 19.00
CA TYR A 32 18.16 -9.69 18.02
C TYR A 32 18.28 -8.35 17.25
N GLU A 33 19.52 -7.95 16.91
CA GLU A 33 19.97 -6.74 16.16
C GLU A 33 21.26 -7.10 15.36
N GLU A 34 21.85 -6.33 14.42
CA GLU A 34 21.61 -4.96 13.92
C GLU A 34 21.73 -4.91 12.36
N SER A 35 22.59 -4.10 11.73
CA SER A 35 22.70 -3.85 10.28
C SER A 35 24.14 -3.40 9.80
N PRO A 36 24.39 -2.41 8.90
CA PRO A 36 24.62 -2.58 7.44
C PRO A 36 25.92 -1.93 6.81
N SER A 37 26.17 -1.98 5.47
CA SER A 37 27.10 -1.09 4.66
C SER A 37 27.08 -1.31 3.10
N ALA A 38 27.74 -0.43 2.26
CA ALA A 38 27.65 -0.37 0.74
C ALA A 38 28.92 0.18 -0.08
N PRO A 39 28.89 0.99 -1.21
CA PRO A 39 29.15 0.69 -2.69
C PRO A 39 30.18 1.60 -3.54
N ASP A 40 30.24 1.66 -4.94
CA ASP A 40 31.04 2.62 -5.89
C ASP A 40 30.74 2.63 -7.51
N ASP A 41 31.46 3.41 -8.45
CA ASP A 41 31.06 4.16 -9.80
C ASP A 41 31.77 4.06 -11.31
N ALA A 42 31.37 4.79 -12.47
CA ALA A 42 32.11 5.23 -13.84
C ALA A 42 31.41 5.94 -15.21
N VAL A 43 32.08 6.50 -16.36
CA VAL A 43 31.61 7.38 -17.66
C VAL A 43 32.38 7.33 -19.16
N LEU A 44 32.41 8.02 -20.44
CA LEU A 44 32.02 9.22 -21.45
C LEU A 44 32.29 9.02 -23.11
N SER A 45 32.35 9.78 -24.35
CA SER A 45 32.24 11.15 -25.20
C SER A 45 32.30 11.20 -26.91
N GLY A 46 32.22 12.33 -27.81
CA GLY A 46 32.49 12.46 -29.40
C GLY A 46 31.99 13.66 -30.50
N LYS A 47 32.50 13.96 -31.82
CA LYS A 47 32.04 14.92 -33.06
C LYS A 47 32.95 15.12 -34.46
N GLU A 48 32.90 15.91 -35.68
CA GLU A 48 32.04 16.66 -36.81
C GLU A 48 32.73 17.60 -38.06
N GLN A 49 32.30 17.85 -39.42
CA GLN A 49 32.72 18.97 -40.54
C GLN A 49 32.24 19.08 -42.17
N ALA A 50 32.55 20.12 -43.13
CA ALA A 50 32.14 20.38 -44.67
C ALA A 50 32.81 21.51 -45.76
N GLU A 51 32.42 21.78 -47.13
CA GLU A 51 33.10 22.66 -48.33
C GLU A 51 32.33 23.35 -49.69
N THR A 52 32.90 23.93 -50.87
CA THR A 52 32.34 24.92 -52.03
C THR A 52 32.82 25.03 -53.66
N LEU A 53 32.56 26.07 -54.62
CA LEU A 53 32.68 26.16 -56.24
C LEU A 53 32.83 27.55 -57.20
N THR A 54 32.87 27.64 -58.64
CA THR A 54 33.25 28.80 -59.68
C THR A 54 32.67 29.04 -61.25
N LEU A 55 33.17 29.95 -62.26
CA LEU A 55 32.58 30.48 -63.66
C LEU A 55 33.42 31.07 -65.00
N LYS A 56 32.88 31.67 -66.19
CA LYS A 56 33.56 32.12 -67.59
C LYS A 56 32.95 33.20 -68.74
N THR A 57 33.50 33.51 -70.02
CA THR A 57 33.23 34.66 -71.13
C THR A 57 33.54 34.56 -72.77
N THR A 58 33.36 35.58 -73.76
CA THR A 58 33.48 35.64 -75.37
C THR A 58 33.76 36.96 -76.30
N ASP A 59 34.22 36.90 -77.62
CA ASP A 59 34.45 38.00 -78.70
C ASP A 59 34.45 37.54 -80.25
N ILE A 60 33.92 38.27 -81.31
CA ILE A 60 34.10 37.97 -82.81
C ILE A 60 34.10 39.12 -83.91
N SER A 61 33.14 40.07 -84.04
CA SER A 61 32.64 40.52 -85.39
C SER A 61 33.02 41.90 -86.01
N LEU A 62 34.31 42.32 -86.08
CA LEU A 62 34.67 43.71 -86.48
C LEU A 62 35.77 43.91 -87.55
N GLU A 63 36.43 42.86 -88.02
CA GLU A 63 37.72 42.94 -88.75
C GLU A 63 37.68 43.66 -90.12
N GLU A 64 36.50 43.89 -90.70
CA GLU A 64 36.34 44.56 -92.01
C GLU A 64 36.69 46.05 -92.03
N LEU A 65 36.90 46.68 -90.85
CA LEU A 65 37.15 48.11 -90.75
C LEU A 65 38.61 48.45 -91.06
N LYS A 66 38.83 49.51 -91.85
CA LYS A 66 40.17 49.98 -92.17
C LYS A 66 40.90 50.41 -90.88
N ASP A 67 42.13 49.93 -90.73
CA ASP A 67 43.00 50.15 -89.57
C ASP A 67 42.51 49.50 -88.24
N TRP A 68 41.65 48.47 -88.32
CA TRP A 68 41.03 47.80 -87.16
C TRP A 68 41.79 46.56 -86.61
N GLN A 69 42.94 46.19 -87.18
CA GLN A 69 43.69 45.02 -86.69
C GLN A 69 44.04 45.14 -85.19
N ASP A 70 43.94 44.01 -84.47
CA ASP A 70 44.16 43.85 -83.03
C ASP A 70 43.29 44.73 -82.11
N LYS A 71 42.02 45.00 -82.48
CA LYS A 71 41.11 45.88 -81.72
C LYS A 71 39.73 45.27 -81.51
N GLU A 72 39.28 45.22 -80.26
CA GLU A 72 38.02 44.61 -79.82
C GLU A 72 37.09 45.66 -79.20
N LEU A 73 35.77 45.52 -79.40
CA LEU A 73 34.74 46.28 -78.68
C LEU A 73 33.92 45.31 -77.82
N ILE A 74 34.15 45.37 -76.52
CA ILE A 74 33.60 44.45 -75.54
C ILE A 74 32.44 45.17 -74.86
N VAL A 75 31.22 44.69 -75.10
CA VAL A 75 30.03 45.15 -74.40
C VAL A 75 29.94 44.42 -73.05
N SER A 76 29.67 45.14 -71.97
CA SER A 76 29.46 44.52 -70.66
C SER A 76 28.18 43.66 -70.67
N PRO A 77 28.11 42.53 -69.91
CA PRO A 77 26.94 41.64 -69.93
C PRO A 77 25.60 42.26 -69.47
N ASP A 78 25.62 43.47 -68.92
CA ASP A 78 24.45 44.27 -68.55
C ASP A 78 24.06 45.32 -69.61
N ASN A 79 24.77 45.38 -70.74
CA ASN A 79 24.70 46.40 -71.81
C ASN A 79 24.96 47.85 -71.34
N MET A 80 25.55 48.08 -70.15
CA MET A 80 25.73 49.43 -69.60
C MET A 80 27.07 50.09 -69.95
N SER A 81 28.05 49.37 -70.50
CA SER A 81 29.30 49.98 -70.97
C SER A 81 29.92 49.25 -72.16
N VAL A 82 30.69 49.98 -72.95
CA VAL A 82 31.47 49.44 -74.09
C VAL A 82 32.93 49.78 -73.89
N ILE A 83 33.77 48.75 -73.90
CA ILE A 83 35.21 48.83 -73.71
C ILE A 83 35.90 48.62 -75.06
N LEU A 84 36.65 49.61 -75.52
CA LEU A 84 37.62 49.45 -76.58
C LEU A 84 38.90 48.84 -75.98
N ARG A 85 39.20 47.60 -76.36
CA ARG A 85 40.49 46.96 -76.07
C ARG A 85 41.38 47.06 -77.30
N VAL A 86 42.53 47.72 -77.15
CA VAL A 86 43.58 47.79 -78.17
C VAL A 86 44.67 46.80 -77.77
N LYS A 87 44.84 45.72 -78.55
CA LYS A 87 45.92 44.73 -78.41
C LYS A 87 47.11 45.05 -79.33
N GLY A 88 46.93 45.88 -80.36
CA GLY A 88 47.98 46.23 -81.33
C GLY A 88 47.49 47.11 -82.49
N GLY A 89 48.17 46.99 -83.63
CA GLY A 89 47.85 47.69 -84.87
C GLY A 89 48.32 49.15 -84.97
N GLY A 90 48.06 49.78 -86.13
CA GLY A 90 48.35 51.19 -86.40
C GLY A 90 47.44 52.17 -85.65
N PRO A 91 47.71 53.49 -85.70
CA PRO A 91 46.93 54.50 -84.98
C PRO A 91 45.47 54.50 -85.45
N ILE A 92 44.52 54.52 -84.51
CA ILE A 92 43.08 54.53 -84.83
C ILE A 92 42.52 55.93 -84.75
N SER A 93 41.73 56.34 -85.74
CA SER A 93 41.01 57.62 -85.68
C SER A 93 39.72 57.51 -84.88
N ALA A 94 39.32 58.58 -84.21
CA ALA A 94 38.02 58.68 -83.55
C ALA A 94 36.87 58.48 -84.56
N TYR A 95 37.06 58.85 -85.84
CA TYR A 95 36.12 58.53 -86.92
C TYR A 95 35.97 57.02 -87.14
N THR A 96 37.08 56.27 -87.20
CA THR A 96 37.05 54.81 -87.35
C THR A 96 36.32 54.16 -86.17
N VAL A 97 36.61 54.56 -84.93
CA VAL A 97 35.92 54.00 -83.74
C VAL A 97 34.42 54.28 -83.79
N ASN A 98 34.00 55.48 -84.20
CA ASN A 98 32.59 55.80 -84.37
C ASN A 98 31.90 54.96 -85.47
N GLN A 99 32.60 54.56 -86.55
CA GLN A 99 32.06 53.60 -87.52
C GLN A 99 31.94 52.18 -86.94
N GLY A 100 32.86 51.76 -86.07
CA GLY A 100 32.77 50.50 -85.33
C GLY A 100 31.60 50.47 -84.35
N LEU A 101 31.43 51.53 -83.56
CA LEU A 101 30.28 51.73 -82.68
C LEU A 101 28.96 51.69 -83.47
N LYS A 102 28.91 52.40 -84.61
CA LYS A 102 27.73 52.46 -85.48
C LYS A 102 27.42 51.12 -86.17
N LYS A 103 28.42 50.28 -86.46
CA LYS A 103 28.23 48.90 -86.94
C LYS A 103 27.64 47.96 -85.87
N LEU A 104 27.66 48.35 -84.60
CA LEU A 104 27.11 47.61 -83.47
C LEU A 104 25.81 48.25 -82.93
N ASP A 105 25.21 49.19 -83.66
CA ASP A 105 24.03 49.99 -83.23
C ASP A 105 24.21 50.69 -81.87
N ILE A 106 25.45 50.99 -81.46
CA ILE A 106 25.73 51.77 -80.25
C ILE A 106 25.50 53.25 -80.58
N VAL A 107 24.50 53.84 -79.93
CA VAL A 107 23.97 55.18 -80.25
C VAL A 107 23.88 56.13 -79.05
N HIS A 108 24.03 55.62 -77.82
CA HIS A 108 23.84 56.41 -76.59
C HIS A 108 25.07 56.38 -75.68
N GLY A 109 25.38 57.53 -75.06
CA GLY A 109 26.42 57.64 -74.04
C GLY A 109 27.87 57.49 -74.54
N ILE A 110 28.13 57.74 -75.82
CA ILE A 110 29.48 57.76 -76.42
C ILE A 110 30.24 59.01 -75.94
N ASP A 111 31.49 58.85 -75.54
CA ASP A 111 32.34 59.93 -75.01
C ASP A 111 33.36 60.41 -76.06
N GLN A 112 33.09 61.53 -76.73
CA GLN A 112 34.01 62.11 -77.72
C GLN A 112 35.38 62.51 -77.14
N GLU A 113 35.47 62.91 -75.88
CA GLU A 113 36.77 63.30 -75.29
C GLU A 113 37.66 62.06 -75.08
N VAL A 114 37.09 60.96 -74.59
CA VAL A 114 37.80 59.68 -74.44
C VAL A 114 38.18 59.10 -75.80
N LEU A 115 37.34 59.23 -76.83
CA LEU A 115 37.68 58.82 -78.20
C LEU A 115 38.84 59.64 -78.79
N ASN A 116 38.83 60.96 -78.65
CA ASN A 116 39.93 61.82 -79.09
C ASN A 116 41.24 61.52 -78.34
N LYS A 117 41.13 61.19 -77.03
CA LYS A 117 42.25 60.75 -76.20
C LYS A 117 42.82 59.40 -76.62
N ALA A 118 41.98 58.47 -77.08
CA ALA A 118 42.41 57.18 -77.64
C ALA A 118 43.16 57.36 -78.98
N GLU A 119 42.73 58.28 -79.84
CA GLU A 119 43.47 58.63 -81.06
C GLU A 119 44.86 59.21 -80.74
N GLN A 120 44.96 60.12 -79.77
CA GLN A 120 46.26 60.68 -79.33
C GLN A 120 47.18 59.60 -78.74
N LEU A 121 46.68 58.76 -77.82
CA LEU A 121 47.46 57.70 -77.17
C LEU A 121 47.98 56.64 -78.16
N THR A 122 47.19 56.30 -79.19
CA THR A 122 47.62 55.35 -80.21
C THR A 122 48.54 55.98 -81.27
N ARG A 123 48.41 57.28 -81.57
CA ARG A 123 49.30 58.01 -82.49
C ARG A 123 50.69 58.26 -81.92
N ASP A 124 50.81 58.65 -80.65
CA ASP A 124 52.09 59.13 -80.09
C ASP A 124 52.97 58.02 -79.50
N LYS A 125 52.38 56.89 -79.05
CA LYS A 125 53.10 55.89 -78.22
C LYS A 125 52.80 54.41 -78.51
N GLY A 126 51.97 54.07 -79.52
CA GLY A 126 51.61 52.67 -79.79
C GLY A 126 50.92 51.99 -78.62
N TRP A 127 50.04 52.71 -77.93
CA TRP A 127 49.40 52.29 -76.68
C TRP A 127 48.53 51.02 -76.85
N GLN A 128 48.66 50.10 -75.90
CA GLN A 128 47.81 48.92 -75.72
C GLN A 128 47.09 49.02 -74.37
N GLY A 129 45.83 48.55 -74.30
CA GLY A 129 45.04 48.57 -73.09
C GLY A 129 43.53 48.62 -73.32
N GLU A 130 42.77 48.91 -72.26
CA GLU A 130 41.30 48.98 -72.27
C GLU A 130 40.81 50.38 -71.90
N LEU A 131 39.85 50.91 -72.68
CA LEU A 131 39.19 52.21 -72.43
C LEU A 131 37.67 52.06 -72.55
N VAL A 132 36.91 52.53 -71.55
CA VAL A 132 35.45 52.60 -71.63
C VAL A 132 35.06 53.80 -72.51
N ILE A 133 34.57 53.54 -73.72
CA ILE A 133 34.27 54.58 -74.73
C ILE A 133 32.79 54.93 -74.86
N ALA A 134 31.89 54.09 -74.31
CA ALA A 134 30.47 54.42 -74.15
C ALA A 134 29.92 53.90 -72.82
N LYS A 135 28.97 54.63 -72.23
CA LYS A 135 28.31 54.30 -70.94
C LYS A 135 26.82 54.64 -70.99
N GLY A 136 25.96 53.67 -70.72
CA GLY A 136 24.52 53.89 -70.59
C GLY A 136 24.15 54.68 -69.34
N THR A 137 23.09 55.48 -69.42
CA THR A 137 22.47 56.15 -68.28
C THR A 137 21.77 55.10 -67.41
N ARG A 138 22.18 54.93 -66.16
CA ARG A 138 21.53 53.99 -65.23
C ARG A 138 20.11 54.49 -64.89
N PRO A 139 19.10 53.61 -64.83
CA PRO A 139 17.76 53.99 -64.40
C PRO A 139 17.76 54.40 -62.93
N GLU A 140 16.94 55.40 -62.59
CA GLU A 140 16.76 55.81 -61.21
C GLU A 140 15.82 54.87 -60.44
N VAL A 141 15.89 54.94 -59.11
CA VAL A 141 15.06 54.11 -58.22
C VAL A 141 13.72 54.80 -57.99
N GLY A 142 12.66 54.29 -58.63
CA GLY A 142 11.29 54.79 -58.50
C GLY A 142 10.60 54.39 -57.19
N ARG A 143 11.05 53.30 -56.54
CA ARG A 143 10.63 52.93 -55.18
C ARG A 143 11.78 52.33 -54.38
N THR A 144 12.12 52.98 -53.28
CA THR A 144 13.07 52.48 -52.27
C THR A 144 12.31 51.96 -51.06
N ILE A 145 12.58 50.72 -50.66
CA ILE A 145 12.04 50.11 -49.45
C ILE A 145 13.01 50.38 -48.31
N LEU A 146 12.66 51.33 -47.45
CA LEU A 146 13.40 51.53 -46.21
C LEU A 146 12.94 50.52 -45.16
N PHE A 147 13.90 50.01 -44.40
CA PHE A 147 13.69 49.21 -43.20
C PHE A 147 14.20 50.01 -41.99
N PRO A 148 13.41 50.96 -41.42
CA PRO A 148 13.87 51.81 -40.31
C PRO A 148 14.36 51.00 -39.10
N ILE A 149 13.84 49.77 -38.93
CA ILE A 149 14.20 48.86 -37.85
C ILE A 149 15.54 48.11 -38.08
N MET A 150 16.11 48.18 -39.30
CA MET A 150 17.39 47.59 -39.69
C MET A 150 18.45 48.63 -40.12
N GLU A 151 18.23 49.92 -39.86
CA GLU A 151 19.27 50.93 -40.07
C GLU A 151 20.50 50.64 -39.18
N LYS A 152 21.69 50.97 -39.71
CA LYS A 152 22.97 50.30 -39.42
C LYS A 152 23.30 50.18 -37.91
N PRO A 153 23.47 48.96 -37.36
CA PRO A 153 24.44 48.76 -36.30
C PRO A 153 25.87 48.93 -36.88
N GLU A 154 26.81 49.42 -36.08
CA GLU A 154 28.21 49.63 -36.51
C GLU A 154 28.98 48.31 -36.72
N ASN A 155 28.40 47.18 -36.29
CA ASN A 155 28.94 45.83 -36.46
C ASN A 155 28.09 45.00 -37.43
N ASN A 156 28.73 44.16 -38.25
CA ASN A 156 28.12 43.26 -39.23
C ASN A 156 27.34 42.07 -38.62
N LEU A 157 26.41 42.31 -37.68
CA LEU A 157 25.50 41.29 -37.18
C LEU A 157 24.45 40.93 -38.24
N LYS A 158 24.64 39.77 -38.89
CA LYS A 158 23.58 39.10 -39.66
C LYS A 158 22.52 38.57 -38.70
N LEU A 159 21.25 38.95 -38.91
CA LEU A 159 20.12 38.35 -38.19
C LEU A 159 19.92 36.91 -38.67
N ASP A 160 19.98 35.94 -37.75
CA ASP A 160 19.80 34.53 -38.07
C ASP A 160 18.32 34.11 -38.00
N PHE A 161 17.59 34.41 -39.07
CA PHE A 161 16.19 34.03 -39.22
C PHE A 161 15.98 32.50 -39.28
N ALA A 162 16.94 31.74 -39.82
CA ALA A 162 16.85 30.28 -39.91
C ALA A 162 17.04 29.62 -38.53
N GLY A 163 18.02 30.10 -37.76
CA GLY A 163 18.19 29.74 -36.36
C GLY A 163 16.97 30.08 -35.52
N LEU A 164 16.38 31.27 -35.71
CA LEU A 164 15.16 31.67 -35.01
C LEU A 164 14.00 30.70 -35.26
N GLU A 165 13.77 30.29 -36.52
CA GLU A 165 12.77 29.25 -36.83
C GLU A 165 13.09 27.91 -36.15
N SER A 166 14.37 27.50 -36.11
CA SER A 166 14.78 26.25 -35.47
C SER A 166 14.51 26.21 -33.96
N ILE A 167 14.56 27.36 -33.28
CA ILE A 167 14.21 27.51 -31.87
C ILE A 167 12.71 27.27 -31.66
N PHE A 168 11.85 27.91 -32.44
CA PHE A 168 10.39 27.77 -32.28
C PHE A 168 9.87 26.42 -32.79
N ALA A 169 10.57 25.77 -33.72
CA ALA A 169 10.30 24.41 -34.17
C ALA A 169 10.91 23.31 -33.28
N ALA A 170 11.65 23.65 -32.22
CA ALA A 170 12.27 22.68 -31.33
C ALA A 170 11.23 21.81 -30.61
N LYS A 171 11.57 20.53 -30.38
CA LYS A 171 10.73 19.59 -29.61
C LYS A 171 11.00 19.61 -28.11
N GLU A 172 12.17 20.09 -27.70
CA GLU A 172 12.66 20.06 -26.32
C GLU A 172 13.21 21.44 -25.89
N PRO A 173 12.94 21.88 -24.65
CA PRO A 173 13.40 23.17 -24.15
C PRO A 173 14.93 23.28 -24.07
N ALA A 174 15.63 22.17 -23.83
CA ALA A 174 17.10 22.12 -23.74
C ALA A 174 17.82 22.49 -25.06
N ILE A 175 17.12 22.46 -26.21
CA ILE A 175 17.64 22.93 -27.50
C ILE A 175 17.60 24.46 -27.55
N ILE A 176 16.54 25.07 -27.00
CA ILE A 176 16.32 26.51 -26.95
C ILE A 176 17.37 27.18 -26.05
N GLU A 177 17.76 26.53 -24.96
CA GLU A 177 18.81 27.00 -24.04
C GLU A 177 20.22 26.99 -24.67
N LYS A 178 20.54 25.97 -25.48
CA LYS A 178 21.90 25.70 -25.99
C LYS A 178 22.26 26.40 -27.31
N THR A 179 21.31 26.99 -28.01
CA THR A 179 21.55 27.70 -29.28
C THR A 179 22.28 29.05 -29.08
N GLY A 180 22.83 29.66 -30.13
CA GLY A 180 23.68 30.88 -30.01
C GLY A 180 23.10 32.17 -30.65
N ILE A 181 21.78 32.29 -30.77
CA ILE A 181 21.13 33.23 -31.69
C ILE A 181 20.75 34.57 -31.02
N THR A 182 20.96 35.67 -31.75
CA THR A 182 20.45 37.00 -31.42
C THR A 182 19.24 37.35 -32.29
N ALA A 183 18.31 38.15 -31.79
CA ALA A 183 17.05 38.46 -32.47
C ALA A 183 16.73 39.96 -32.45
N LYS A 184 15.86 40.42 -33.36
CA LYS A 184 15.33 41.79 -33.33
C LYS A 184 13.95 41.79 -32.69
N ALA A 185 13.84 42.30 -31.47
CA ALA A 185 12.54 42.46 -30.81
C ALA A 185 11.81 43.71 -31.30
N VAL A 186 10.48 43.64 -31.33
CA VAL A 186 9.58 44.73 -31.73
C VAL A 186 8.46 44.86 -30.70
N LYS A 187 7.98 46.08 -30.44
CA LYS A 187 6.77 46.38 -29.65
C LYS A 187 5.58 46.60 -30.57
N PRO A 188 4.32 46.47 -30.11
CA PRO A 188 3.14 46.85 -30.90
C PRO A 188 3.25 48.29 -31.44
N GLY A 189 2.92 48.50 -32.72
CA GLY A 189 2.98 49.79 -33.39
C GLY A 189 4.35 50.23 -33.93
N ASP A 190 5.43 49.48 -33.67
CA ASP A 190 6.74 49.70 -34.29
C ASP A 190 6.65 49.65 -35.83
N LEU A 191 7.33 50.59 -36.49
CA LEU A 191 7.45 50.66 -37.94
C LEU A 191 8.56 49.73 -38.45
N LEU A 192 8.18 48.69 -39.17
CA LEU A 192 9.09 47.66 -39.70
C LEU A 192 9.66 48.06 -41.07
N ILE A 193 8.79 48.54 -41.95
CA ILE A 193 9.11 49.04 -43.30
C ILE A 193 8.37 50.34 -43.55
N ARG A 194 9.02 51.26 -44.28
CA ARG A 194 8.39 52.37 -44.98
C ARG A 194 8.86 52.38 -46.43
N ALA A 195 7.96 52.06 -47.36
CA ALA A 195 8.24 52.25 -48.78
C ALA A 195 8.17 53.75 -49.14
N ARG A 196 9.25 54.31 -49.69
CA ARG A 196 9.22 55.65 -50.30
C ARG A 196 9.15 55.51 -51.81
N MET A 197 8.20 56.20 -52.44
CA MET A 197 8.21 56.42 -53.89
C MET A 197 9.04 57.66 -54.21
N ASN A 198 9.79 57.60 -55.31
CA ASN A 198 10.38 58.76 -55.95
C ASN A 198 9.56 59.04 -57.23
N PRO A 199 8.63 60.02 -57.22
CA PRO A 199 7.74 60.26 -58.36
C PRO A 199 8.48 60.85 -59.57
N ASP A 200 9.64 61.48 -59.34
CA ASP A 200 10.43 62.18 -60.35
C ASP A 200 11.55 61.29 -60.96
N ALA A 201 11.57 59.98 -60.64
CA ALA A 201 12.63 59.06 -61.07
C ALA A 201 12.68 58.88 -62.59
N GLU A 202 13.83 59.20 -63.21
CA GLU A 202 13.97 59.07 -64.67
C GLU A 202 14.32 57.63 -65.14
N PRO A 203 13.68 57.12 -66.22
CA PRO A 203 14.09 55.88 -66.87
C PRO A 203 15.50 55.94 -67.46
N GLY A 204 16.26 54.85 -67.30
CA GLY A 204 17.62 54.73 -67.82
C GLY A 204 17.64 54.44 -69.32
N LYS A 205 18.83 54.49 -69.92
CA LYS A 205 19.08 54.09 -71.31
C LYS A 205 20.39 53.33 -71.40
N ASP A 206 20.37 52.16 -72.00
CA ASP A 206 21.61 51.42 -72.28
C ASP A 206 22.39 52.03 -73.46
N VAL A 207 23.55 51.46 -73.81
CA VAL A 207 24.43 52.01 -74.86
C VAL A 207 23.82 51.92 -76.27
N PHE A 208 22.82 51.04 -76.47
CA PHE A 208 22.04 50.91 -77.70
C PHE A 208 20.81 51.84 -77.71
N GLY A 209 20.68 52.70 -76.71
CA GLY A 209 19.57 53.65 -76.58
C GLY A 209 18.25 53.03 -76.11
N VAL A 210 18.25 51.75 -75.72
CA VAL A 210 17.04 51.08 -75.22
C VAL A 210 16.73 51.59 -73.82
N THR A 211 15.52 52.14 -73.65
CA THR A 211 15.05 52.63 -72.35
C THR A 211 14.87 51.47 -71.37
N LYS A 212 15.52 51.56 -70.21
CA LYS A 212 15.34 50.66 -69.07
C LYS A 212 14.42 51.33 -68.05
N GLU A 213 13.37 50.61 -67.65
CA GLU A 213 12.40 51.08 -66.66
C GLU A 213 13.06 51.42 -65.31
N THR A 214 12.42 52.27 -64.53
CA THR A 214 12.90 52.66 -63.19
C THR A 214 12.90 51.48 -62.23
N ILE A 215 13.85 51.47 -61.30
CA ILE A 215 14.00 50.34 -60.36
C ILE A 215 12.89 50.44 -59.30
N VAL A 216 11.99 49.45 -59.29
CA VAL A 216 10.87 49.34 -58.36
C VAL A 216 11.03 48.07 -57.53
N GLU A 217 11.59 48.21 -56.33
CA GLU A 217 11.78 47.07 -55.42
C GLU A 217 10.43 46.44 -55.02
N PRO A 218 10.27 45.11 -55.05
CA PRO A 218 8.99 44.45 -54.77
C PRO A 218 8.62 44.51 -53.28
N LEU A 219 7.40 44.94 -52.98
CA LEU A 219 6.88 45.00 -51.60
C LEU A 219 6.83 43.59 -50.96
N PRO A 220 7.34 43.42 -49.72
CA PRO A 220 7.23 42.16 -48.99
C PRO A 220 5.78 41.75 -48.69
N GLY A 221 5.56 40.43 -48.65
CA GLY A 221 4.31 39.85 -48.20
C GLY A 221 4.06 40.10 -46.71
N VAL A 222 2.78 40.21 -46.34
CA VAL A 222 2.35 40.37 -44.95
C VAL A 222 2.17 38.99 -44.33
N GLY A 223 2.95 38.70 -43.30
CA GLY A 223 2.87 37.48 -42.51
C GLY A 223 2.10 37.68 -41.20
N GLU A 224 2.32 36.76 -40.25
CA GLU A 224 1.57 36.77 -38.99
C GLU A 224 1.93 38.00 -38.12
N TYR A 225 0.89 38.58 -37.50
CA TYR A 225 0.97 39.72 -36.59
C TYR A 225 1.54 41.03 -37.17
N VAL A 226 1.55 41.19 -38.49
CA VAL A 226 1.96 42.43 -39.16
C VAL A 226 0.76 43.08 -39.85
N GLN A 227 0.59 44.39 -39.67
CA GLN A 227 -0.42 45.20 -40.36
C GLN A 227 0.25 46.06 -41.44
N PHE A 228 -0.15 45.89 -42.70
CA PHE A 228 0.26 46.77 -43.80
C PHE A 228 -0.79 47.83 -44.10
N ARG A 229 -0.38 49.11 -44.09
CA ARG A 229 -1.21 50.25 -44.43
C ARG A 229 -0.88 50.74 -45.84
N LYS A 230 -1.74 50.39 -46.79
CA LYS A 230 -1.56 50.68 -48.23
C LYS A 230 -1.40 52.16 -48.55
N GLU A 231 -2.09 53.04 -47.82
CA GLU A 231 -2.07 54.50 -48.01
C GLU A 231 -0.76 55.15 -47.54
N GLU A 232 -0.18 54.65 -46.44
CA GLU A 232 1.06 55.19 -45.86
C GLU A 232 2.33 54.51 -46.44
N GLY A 233 2.18 53.35 -47.09
CA GLY A 233 3.31 52.50 -47.50
C GLY A 233 4.03 51.83 -46.32
N GLU A 234 3.36 51.70 -45.17
CA GLU A 234 3.97 51.33 -43.89
C GLU A 234 3.52 49.94 -43.38
N TYR A 235 4.49 49.19 -42.85
CA TYR A 235 4.26 47.90 -42.18
C TYR A 235 4.49 48.09 -40.68
N LYS A 236 3.47 47.79 -39.87
CA LYS A 236 3.47 47.98 -38.41
C LYS A 236 3.25 46.65 -37.68
N SER A 237 3.92 46.47 -36.56
CA SER A 237 3.73 45.33 -35.67
C SER A 237 2.39 45.37 -34.91
N MET A 238 1.76 44.21 -34.71
CA MET A 238 0.53 44.08 -33.91
C MET A 238 0.79 43.58 -32.48
N ILE A 239 1.88 42.85 -32.25
CA ILE A 239 2.25 42.28 -30.95
C ILE A 239 3.69 42.63 -30.57
N TYR A 240 4.06 42.36 -29.31
CA TYR A 240 5.46 42.22 -28.94
C TYR A 240 6.00 40.85 -29.38
N GLY A 241 7.21 40.82 -29.95
CA GLY A 241 7.85 39.56 -30.37
C GLY A 241 9.11 39.77 -31.20
N TYR A 242 9.57 38.70 -31.84
CA TYR A 242 10.80 38.68 -32.64
C TYR A 242 10.50 38.77 -34.15
N LEU A 243 11.18 39.68 -34.85
CA LEU A 243 11.03 39.90 -36.28
C LEU A 243 11.54 38.67 -37.07
N LEU A 244 10.72 38.17 -37.99
CA LEU A 244 11.07 37.10 -38.93
C LEU A 244 10.85 37.57 -40.38
N LEU A 245 11.89 37.46 -41.22
CA LEU A 245 11.80 37.65 -42.67
C LEU A 245 12.12 36.31 -43.36
N LYS A 246 11.13 35.72 -44.05
CA LYS A 246 11.27 34.44 -44.75
C LYS A 246 10.59 34.53 -46.12
N ASN A 247 11.26 34.14 -47.20
CA ASN A 247 10.71 34.12 -48.58
C ASN A 247 10.04 35.46 -49.00
N ASN A 248 10.64 36.59 -48.62
CA ASN A 248 10.08 37.95 -48.78
C ASN A 248 8.71 38.17 -48.10
N ILE A 249 8.40 37.43 -47.03
CA ILE A 249 7.25 37.64 -46.14
C ILE A 249 7.76 38.04 -44.76
N ILE A 250 7.13 39.05 -44.14
CA ILE A 250 7.50 39.55 -42.81
C ILE A 250 6.43 39.15 -41.80
N SER A 251 6.86 38.43 -40.76
CA SER A 251 6.05 37.99 -39.62
C SER A 251 6.71 38.45 -38.31
N ILE A 252 5.95 38.40 -37.21
CA ILE A 252 6.50 38.53 -35.85
C ILE A 252 6.20 37.24 -35.09
N LEU A 253 7.24 36.57 -34.61
CA LEU A 253 7.08 35.41 -33.75
C LEU A 253 6.78 35.87 -32.32
N PRO A 254 5.67 35.44 -31.68
CA PRO A 254 5.44 35.71 -30.26
C PRO A 254 6.56 35.06 -29.43
N PRO A 255 7.00 35.66 -28.31
CA PRO A 255 8.17 35.20 -27.54
C PRO A 255 7.86 33.96 -26.68
N PHE A 256 6.95 33.09 -27.10
CA PHE A 256 6.49 31.93 -26.34
C PHE A 256 6.59 30.64 -27.15
N TRP A 257 7.15 29.60 -26.53
CA TRP A 257 7.15 28.23 -27.04
C TRP A 257 6.21 27.36 -26.20
N ILE A 258 5.35 26.61 -26.86
CA ILE A 258 4.42 25.67 -26.23
C ILE A 258 4.95 24.26 -26.46
N SER A 259 5.06 23.48 -25.39
CA SER A 259 5.57 22.11 -25.46
C SER A 259 4.67 21.21 -26.33
N PRO A 260 5.22 20.21 -27.05
CA PRO A 260 4.44 19.36 -27.96
C PRO A 260 3.27 18.60 -27.30
N ASP A 261 3.40 18.29 -26.01
CA ASP A 261 2.36 17.66 -25.17
C ASP A 261 1.22 18.61 -24.75
N ARG A 262 1.35 19.92 -25.03
CA ARG A 262 0.41 20.99 -24.65
C ARG A 262 0.21 21.15 -23.14
N MET A 263 1.23 20.80 -22.35
CA MET A 263 1.23 20.91 -20.88
C MET A 263 2.06 22.08 -20.32
N ALA A 264 2.99 22.67 -21.07
CA ALA A 264 3.79 23.81 -20.61
C ALA A 264 3.99 24.88 -21.68
N ALA A 265 3.94 26.15 -21.29
CA ALA A 265 4.32 27.27 -22.14
C ALA A 265 5.48 28.04 -21.50
N TYR A 266 6.50 28.36 -22.30
CA TYR A 266 7.73 29.00 -21.87
C TYR A 266 7.92 30.33 -22.59
N TYR A 267 8.21 31.41 -21.86
CA TYR A 267 8.75 32.64 -22.44
C TYR A 267 10.20 32.39 -22.84
N ILE A 268 10.59 32.75 -24.05
CA ILE A 268 11.97 32.71 -24.53
C ILE A 268 12.56 34.11 -24.43
N ASN A 269 13.68 34.24 -23.72
CA ASN A 269 14.47 35.46 -23.65
C ASN A 269 15.71 35.35 -24.55
N LEU A 270 15.61 35.83 -25.79
CA LEU A 270 16.74 35.93 -26.72
C LEU A 270 17.47 37.28 -26.59
N PRO A 271 18.81 37.32 -26.65
CA PRO A 271 19.58 38.57 -26.72
C PRO A 271 19.18 39.41 -27.93
N GLN A 272 19.06 40.74 -27.73
CA GLN A 272 18.49 41.64 -28.74
C GLN A 272 19.56 42.36 -29.57
N VAL A 273 19.21 42.77 -30.79
CA VAL A 273 20.08 43.53 -31.69
C VAL A 273 19.66 45.00 -31.77
N GLY A 274 20.45 45.89 -31.17
CA GLY A 274 20.17 47.33 -31.06
C GLY A 274 19.63 47.70 -29.67
N PRO A 275 18.81 48.75 -29.53
CA PRO A 275 18.25 49.13 -28.23
C PRO A 275 17.25 48.08 -27.76
N ASP A 276 17.43 47.57 -26.54
CA ASP A 276 16.54 46.58 -25.94
C ASP A 276 15.09 47.09 -25.87
N LYS A 277 14.17 46.27 -26.36
CA LYS A 277 12.73 46.47 -26.20
C LYS A 277 12.18 45.39 -25.30
N TYR A 278 11.70 45.79 -24.13
CA TYR A 278 11.07 44.90 -23.15
C TYR A 278 9.54 45.06 -23.13
N PRO A 279 8.76 43.99 -22.96
CA PRO A 279 7.30 44.01 -22.98
C PRO A 279 6.69 44.50 -21.66
N SER A 280 5.40 44.81 -21.66
CA SER A 280 4.60 44.95 -20.44
C SER A 280 3.91 43.63 -20.04
N THR A 281 3.49 43.50 -18.78
CA THR A 281 2.64 42.39 -18.30
C THR A 281 1.39 42.24 -19.16
N SER A 282 0.77 43.36 -19.57
CA SER A 282 -0.38 43.40 -20.49
C SER A 282 -0.07 42.81 -21.87
N ASP A 283 1.08 43.15 -22.48
CA ASP A 283 1.45 42.61 -23.80
C ASP A 283 1.60 41.09 -23.73
N LEU A 284 2.36 40.61 -22.75
CA LEU A 284 2.62 39.18 -22.56
C LEU A 284 1.34 38.40 -22.24
N ASN A 285 0.46 38.93 -21.39
CA ASN A 285 -0.81 38.28 -21.06
C ASN A 285 -1.76 38.24 -22.28
N ASN A 286 -1.84 39.33 -23.04
CA ASN A 286 -2.65 39.40 -24.26
C ASN A 286 -2.16 38.39 -25.32
N ILE A 287 -0.85 38.23 -25.48
CA ILE A 287 -0.28 37.23 -26.41
C ILE A 287 -0.58 35.80 -25.93
N LEU A 288 -0.43 35.49 -24.63
CA LEU A 288 -0.77 34.16 -24.08
C LEU A 288 -2.25 33.81 -24.29
N LEU A 289 -3.15 34.77 -24.09
CA LEU A 289 -4.59 34.60 -24.34
C LEU A 289 -4.90 34.43 -25.82
N LEU A 290 -4.24 35.18 -26.71
CA LEU A 290 -4.38 35.04 -28.17
C LEU A 290 -3.90 33.67 -28.64
N MET A 291 -2.81 33.15 -28.07
CA MET A 291 -2.33 31.78 -28.29
C MET A 291 -3.25 30.69 -27.69
N GLY A 292 -4.39 31.06 -27.09
CA GLY A 292 -5.41 30.15 -26.58
C GLY A 292 -5.12 29.53 -25.23
N ILE A 293 -4.13 30.04 -24.49
CA ILE A 293 -3.77 29.53 -23.15
C ILE A 293 -4.82 30.04 -22.15
N HIS A 294 -5.39 29.13 -21.38
CA HIS A 294 -6.45 29.45 -20.43
C HIS A 294 -5.90 30.27 -19.25
N GLU A 295 -6.47 31.45 -18.98
CA GLU A 295 -6.07 32.40 -17.93
C GLU A 295 -5.62 31.74 -16.60
N LYS A 296 -6.47 30.89 -16.00
CA LYS A 296 -6.18 30.10 -14.78
C LYS A 296 -5.02 29.08 -14.87
N ARG A 297 -4.22 29.09 -15.94
CA ARG A 297 -2.97 28.33 -16.12
C ARG A 297 -1.75 29.23 -16.25
N ILE A 298 -1.94 30.54 -16.46
CA ILE A 298 -0.89 31.56 -16.53
C ILE A 298 -0.44 31.94 -15.12
N LYS A 299 0.87 31.95 -14.89
CA LYS A 299 1.48 32.30 -13.60
C LYS A 299 1.75 33.81 -13.57
N SER A 300 0.73 34.62 -13.24
CA SER A 300 0.80 36.09 -13.21
C SER A 300 2.02 36.65 -12.48
N ILE A 301 2.31 36.12 -11.29
CA ILE A 301 3.48 36.49 -10.46
C ILE A 301 4.83 36.35 -11.22
N ILE A 302 4.90 35.52 -12.26
CA ILE A 302 6.10 35.36 -13.10
C ILE A 302 6.12 36.39 -14.25
N LEU A 303 4.97 36.80 -14.80
CA LEU A 303 4.90 37.87 -15.80
C LEU A 303 5.47 39.17 -15.24
N ASP A 304 5.01 39.59 -14.06
CA ASP A 304 5.46 40.84 -13.45
C ASP A 304 6.96 40.81 -13.13
N LYS A 305 7.46 39.69 -12.61
CA LYS A 305 8.90 39.49 -12.33
C LYS A 305 9.77 39.48 -13.58
N ILE A 306 9.27 39.00 -14.72
CA ILE A 306 9.99 39.12 -16.01
C ILE A 306 10.05 40.58 -16.43
N CYS A 307 8.92 41.31 -16.36
CA CYS A 307 8.87 42.71 -16.77
C CYS A 307 9.76 43.60 -15.87
N GLU A 308 9.76 43.37 -14.56
CA GLU A 308 10.59 44.05 -13.57
C GLU A 308 12.09 43.78 -13.79
N LYS A 309 12.51 42.51 -13.91
CA LYS A 309 13.91 42.13 -14.19
C LYS A 309 14.39 42.67 -15.54
N SER A 310 13.54 42.61 -16.55
CA SER A 310 13.79 43.19 -17.88
C SER A 310 14.04 44.70 -17.79
N ALA A 311 13.15 45.44 -17.12
CA ALA A 311 13.25 46.90 -16.98
C ALA A 311 14.44 47.35 -16.11
N THR A 312 14.93 46.49 -15.22
CA THR A 312 16.09 46.74 -14.34
C THR A 312 17.41 46.22 -14.90
N GLY A 313 17.42 45.60 -16.08
CA GLY A 313 18.63 45.07 -16.72
C GLY A 313 19.25 43.86 -16.00
N GLN A 314 18.47 43.15 -15.16
CA GLN A 314 18.96 41.98 -14.44
C GLN A 314 18.85 40.72 -15.31
N GLU A 315 19.89 39.86 -15.25
CA GLU A 315 19.91 38.60 -16.00
C GLU A 315 18.64 37.77 -15.80
N LEU A 316 18.03 37.40 -16.93
CA LEU A 316 16.86 36.53 -17.02
C LEU A 316 17.27 35.21 -17.69
N PRO A 317 16.93 34.05 -17.11
CA PRO A 317 17.23 32.77 -17.73
C PRO A 317 16.50 32.65 -19.07
N ARG A 318 17.15 31.99 -20.01
CA ARG A 318 16.79 31.99 -21.44
C ARG A 318 15.41 31.42 -21.74
N ILE A 319 14.90 30.54 -20.88
CA ILE A 319 13.51 30.12 -20.87
C ILE A 319 12.91 30.29 -19.47
N VAL A 320 11.65 30.72 -19.40
CA VAL A 320 10.90 30.83 -18.14
C VAL A 320 9.55 30.15 -18.29
N LYS A 321 9.16 29.27 -17.36
CA LYS A 321 7.89 28.51 -17.43
C LYS A 321 6.71 29.39 -17.01
N MET A 322 5.91 29.83 -17.97
CA MET A 322 4.85 30.85 -17.81
C MET A 322 3.48 30.27 -17.55
N ALA A 323 3.16 29.15 -18.19
CA ALA A 323 1.90 28.45 -17.97
C ALA A 323 2.12 26.95 -17.88
N GLU A 324 1.26 26.28 -17.13
CA GLU A 324 1.38 24.86 -16.80
C GLU A 324 0.01 24.20 -16.64
N GLY A 325 -0.18 23.07 -17.31
CA GLY A 325 -1.33 22.19 -17.17
C GLY A 325 -1.30 21.40 -15.87
N ALA A 326 -2.46 21.03 -15.35
CA ALA A 326 -2.58 20.08 -14.25
C ALA A 326 -2.61 18.65 -14.81
N LEU A 327 -1.74 17.77 -14.33
CA LEU A 327 -1.82 16.34 -14.64
C LEU A 327 -3.05 15.70 -13.97
N PRO A 328 -3.63 14.63 -14.54
CA PRO A 328 -4.64 13.83 -13.85
C PRO A 328 -4.00 12.99 -12.73
N GLU A 329 -4.69 12.86 -11.60
CA GLU A 329 -4.32 11.93 -10.54
C GLU A 329 -5.31 10.76 -10.55
N ASN A 330 -4.82 9.53 -10.76
CA ASN A 330 -5.68 8.35 -10.77
C ASN A 330 -6.09 7.93 -9.36
N GLY A 331 -7.31 7.43 -9.23
CA GLY A 331 -7.83 6.88 -7.99
C GLY A 331 -7.10 5.60 -7.58
N LYS A 332 -6.95 5.40 -6.27
CA LYS A 332 -6.38 4.19 -5.68
C LYS A 332 -7.47 3.14 -5.55
N ASN A 333 -7.18 1.89 -5.91
CA ASN A 333 -8.10 0.77 -5.73
C ASN A 333 -8.40 0.52 -4.25
N SER A 334 -9.57 -0.06 -3.96
CA SER A 334 -9.87 -0.53 -2.60
C SER A 334 -8.95 -1.69 -2.24
N VAL A 335 -8.50 -1.76 -0.98
CA VAL A 335 -7.70 -2.87 -0.45
C VAL A 335 -8.49 -3.56 0.65
N PHE A 336 -8.67 -4.88 0.54
CA PHE A 336 -9.31 -5.71 1.57
C PHE A 336 -8.27 -6.59 2.26
N SER A 337 -8.20 -6.48 3.59
CA SER A 337 -7.26 -7.20 4.44
C SER A 337 -8.03 -7.98 5.51
N LEU A 338 -7.77 -9.28 5.64
CA LEU A 338 -8.25 -10.08 6.77
C LEU A 338 -7.37 -9.81 8.00
N CYS A 339 -7.98 -9.76 9.19
CA CYS A 339 -7.26 -9.62 10.46
C CYS A 339 -6.87 -10.99 11.07
N PHE A 340 -6.96 -12.05 10.27
CA PHE A 340 -6.65 -13.44 10.62
C PHE A 340 -6.13 -14.17 9.37
N ASP A 341 -5.41 -15.26 9.57
CA ASP A 341 -4.99 -16.15 8.48
C ASP A 341 -6.12 -17.14 8.13
N PRO A 342 -6.66 -17.14 6.90
CA PRO A 342 -7.67 -18.11 6.46
C PRO A 342 -7.05 -19.44 5.98
N GLY A 343 -5.73 -19.58 5.94
CA GLY A 343 -5.03 -20.75 5.43
C GLY A 343 -5.14 -21.97 6.34
N LYS A 344 -5.40 -23.16 5.75
CA LYS A 344 -5.11 -24.43 6.43
C LYS A 344 -3.61 -24.50 6.70
N LYS A 345 -3.18 -24.59 7.95
CA LYS A 345 -1.76 -24.77 8.29
C LYS A 345 -1.32 -26.17 7.83
N ALA A 346 -0.07 -26.28 7.37
CA ALA A 346 0.47 -27.56 6.90
C ALA A 346 0.60 -28.63 8.01
N GLY A 347 0.54 -28.20 9.27
CA GLY A 347 0.89 -28.96 10.47
C GLY A 347 1.89 -28.14 11.31
N ALA A 348 2.26 -28.64 12.47
CA ALA A 348 3.37 -28.10 13.26
C ALA A 348 4.63 -28.92 13.01
N ILE A 349 5.79 -28.29 12.82
CA ILE A 349 7.08 -28.99 12.82
C ILE A 349 7.43 -29.29 14.28
N ARG A 350 7.70 -30.55 14.62
CA ARG A 350 8.18 -30.97 15.94
C ARG A 350 9.68 -30.75 16.09
N ASP A 351 10.18 -30.83 17.32
CA ASP A 351 11.61 -30.67 17.66
C ASP A 351 12.54 -31.68 16.95
N ASP A 352 12.01 -32.80 16.46
CA ASP A 352 12.72 -33.82 15.67
C ASP A 352 12.71 -33.56 14.15
N GLY A 353 12.13 -32.44 13.70
CA GLY A 353 11.94 -32.08 12.29
C GLY A 353 10.76 -32.76 11.60
N SER A 354 10.00 -33.63 12.28
CA SER A 354 8.82 -34.28 11.71
C SER A 354 7.59 -33.36 11.72
N LEU A 355 6.76 -33.45 10.67
CA LEU A 355 5.55 -32.64 10.52
C LEU A 355 4.35 -33.30 11.21
N ASP A 356 3.86 -32.73 12.31
CA ASP A 356 2.60 -33.15 12.93
C ASP A 356 1.39 -32.61 12.18
N MET A 357 0.89 -33.42 11.25
CA MET A 357 -0.29 -33.11 10.45
C MET A 357 -1.62 -33.17 11.23
N ARG A 358 -1.59 -33.26 12.57
CA ARG A 358 -2.76 -32.99 13.43
C ARG A 358 -2.95 -31.51 13.72
N GLU A 359 -1.88 -30.73 13.83
CA GLU A 359 -1.93 -29.30 14.17
C GLU A 359 -2.16 -28.40 12.94
N ARG A 360 -3.20 -28.72 12.15
CA ARG A 360 -3.58 -27.93 10.96
C ARG A 360 -4.46 -26.73 11.25
N ASN A 361 -5.04 -26.65 12.46
CA ASN A 361 -5.82 -25.55 13.04
C ASN A 361 -6.40 -24.55 12.03
N SER A 362 -7.46 -25.00 11.33
CA SER A 362 -8.12 -24.27 10.23
C SER A 362 -9.28 -23.36 10.70
N VAL A 363 -9.48 -23.18 12.00
CA VAL A 363 -10.63 -22.47 12.58
C VAL A 363 -10.16 -21.29 13.41
N VAL A 364 -10.72 -20.12 13.14
CA VAL A 364 -10.47 -18.90 13.91
C VAL A 364 -11.76 -18.50 14.63
N SER A 365 -11.85 -18.83 15.92
CA SER A 365 -12.91 -18.28 16.78
C SER A 365 -12.65 -16.80 17.09
N VAL A 366 -13.71 -16.00 17.15
CA VAL A 366 -13.66 -14.58 17.52
C VAL A 366 -14.73 -14.22 18.55
N LYS A 367 -14.40 -13.30 19.44
CA LYS A 367 -15.32 -12.74 20.44
C LYS A 367 -16.20 -11.65 19.83
N GLN A 368 -17.40 -11.45 20.39
CA GLN A 368 -18.30 -10.38 19.99
C GLN A 368 -17.59 -9.01 20.03
N GLY A 369 -17.69 -8.24 18.95
CA GLY A 369 -17.02 -6.94 18.83
C GLY A 369 -15.58 -6.97 18.31
N ALA A 370 -14.96 -8.14 18.12
CA ALA A 370 -13.66 -8.25 17.47
C ALA A 370 -13.69 -7.75 16.01
N ILE A 371 -12.59 -7.15 15.54
CA ILE A 371 -12.40 -6.80 14.12
C ILE A 371 -11.90 -8.04 13.40
N ILE A 372 -12.57 -8.38 12.30
CA ILE A 372 -12.34 -9.59 11.50
C ILE A 372 -11.61 -9.27 10.19
N ALA A 373 -11.94 -8.13 9.58
CA ALA A 373 -11.33 -7.65 8.35
C ALA A 373 -11.48 -6.13 8.23
N GLU A 374 -10.68 -5.54 7.35
CA GLU A 374 -10.67 -4.11 7.03
C GLU A 374 -10.67 -3.91 5.51
N LYS A 375 -11.53 -3.02 5.02
CA LYS A 375 -11.50 -2.54 3.64
C LYS A 375 -11.16 -1.06 3.61
N ILE A 376 -10.02 -0.70 3.02
CA ILE A 376 -9.73 0.67 2.59
C ILE A 376 -10.56 0.94 1.33
N LEU A 377 -11.26 2.08 1.29
CA LEU A 377 -12.14 2.44 0.17
C LEU A 377 -11.33 2.87 -1.06
N ALA A 378 -11.88 2.62 -2.25
CA ALA A 378 -11.32 3.16 -3.49
C ALA A 378 -11.49 4.68 -3.54
N THR A 379 -10.45 5.41 -3.98
CA THR A 379 -10.54 6.86 -4.19
C THR A 379 -10.95 7.20 -5.62
N LYS A 380 -11.56 8.38 -5.81
CA LYS A 380 -11.84 8.91 -7.14
C LYS A 380 -10.58 9.49 -7.77
N GLY A 381 -10.53 9.48 -9.10
CA GLY A 381 -9.50 10.19 -9.87
C GLY A 381 -9.78 11.70 -9.93
N LEU A 382 -8.76 12.52 -9.72
CA LEU A 382 -8.85 13.97 -9.93
C LEU A 382 -8.48 14.29 -11.38
N PRO A 383 -9.40 14.89 -12.17
CA PRO A 383 -9.16 15.12 -13.59
C PRO A 383 -8.16 16.25 -13.84
N GLY A 384 -7.21 15.98 -14.72
CA GLY A 384 -6.23 16.96 -15.19
C GLY A 384 -6.82 17.98 -16.15
N PHE A 385 -6.01 18.98 -16.52
CA PHE A 385 -6.36 20.03 -17.47
C PHE A 385 -5.11 20.48 -18.24
N THR A 386 -5.16 20.40 -19.56
CA THR A 386 -4.13 21.00 -20.45
C THR A 386 -4.04 22.53 -20.30
N LEU A 387 -3.02 23.15 -20.88
CA LEU A 387 -2.90 24.62 -20.98
C LEU A 387 -4.15 25.29 -21.55
N PHE A 388 -4.77 24.64 -22.53
CA PHE A 388 -5.93 25.11 -23.29
C PHE A 388 -7.26 24.85 -22.55
N GLY A 389 -7.23 24.54 -21.26
CA GLY A 389 -8.41 24.25 -20.44
C GLY A 389 -9.10 22.91 -20.74
N LYS A 390 -8.73 22.18 -21.80
CA LYS A 390 -9.28 20.86 -22.11
C LYS A 390 -8.97 19.88 -20.97
N LYS A 391 -10.04 19.31 -20.40
CA LYS A 391 -10.01 18.31 -19.33
C LYS A 391 -9.33 17.02 -19.79
N ILE A 392 -8.48 16.46 -18.94
CA ILE A 392 -7.83 15.16 -19.08
C ILE A 392 -8.56 14.17 -18.16
N GLY A 393 -8.90 13.00 -18.67
CA GLY A 393 -9.53 11.95 -17.86
C GLY A 393 -8.56 11.38 -16.82
N ALA A 394 -9.07 11.11 -15.63
CA ALA A 394 -8.42 10.26 -14.62
C ALA A 394 -9.29 9.00 -14.45
N THR A 395 -8.68 7.87 -14.11
CA THR A 395 -9.43 6.64 -13.78
C THR A 395 -9.79 6.64 -12.29
N ASP A 396 -11.06 6.39 -11.96
CA ASP A 396 -11.46 6.07 -10.59
C ASP A 396 -10.86 4.71 -10.17
N GLY A 397 -10.56 4.54 -8.87
CA GLY A 397 -10.07 3.28 -8.33
C GLY A 397 -11.14 2.18 -8.37
N ALA A 398 -10.72 0.94 -8.64
CA ALA A 398 -11.61 -0.22 -8.61
C ALA A 398 -12.05 -0.54 -7.16
N ASP A 399 -13.36 -0.74 -6.96
CA ASP A 399 -13.93 -1.11 -5.66
C ASP A 399 -14.34 -2.59 -5.61
N GLU A 400 -13.68 -3.37 -4.74
CA GLU A 400 -13.94 -4.80 -4.57
C GLU A 400 -15.13 -5.03 -3.63
N LYS A 401 -16.15 -5.74 -4.11
CA LYS A 401 -17.29 -6.15 -3.29
C LYS A 401 -16.95 -7.38 -2.45
N VAL A 402 -17.31 -7.30 -1.17
CA VAL A 402 -17.17 -8.36 -0.16
C VAL A 402 -18.54 -8.55 0.47
N ASP A 403 -19.07 -9.77 0.41
CA ASP A 403 -20.42 -10.09 0.87
C ASP A 403 -20.47 -10.38 2.37
N LEU A 404 -21.58 -10.02 2.99
CA LEU A 404 -21.83 -10.24 4.41
C LEU A 404 -22.67 -11.50 4.60
N GLY A 405 -22.15 -12.47 5.35
CA GLY A 405 -22.94 -13.53 5.97
C GLY A 405 -23.55 -13.09 7.30
N ASP A 406 -24.25 -14.01 7.97
CA ASP A 406 -24.68 -13.76 9.35
C ASP A 406 -23.48 -13.61 10.30
N GLY A 407 -23.73 -13.02 11.47
CA GLY A 407 -22.74 -12.84 12.52
C GLY A 407 -21.73 -11.71 12.27
N VAL A 408 -21.75 -11.06 11.11
CA VAL A 408 -20.89 -9.90 10.79
C VAL A 408 -21.70 -8.61 10.77
N LYS A 409 -21.08 -7.50 11.20
CA LYS A 409 -21.60 -6.13 11.04
C LYS A 409 -20.49 -5.21 10.53
N THR A 410 -20.82 -4.26 9.67
CA THR A 410 -19.86 -3.25 9.17
C THR A 410 -19.91 -1.98 10.01
N ARG A 411 -18.73 -1.45 10.39
CA ARG A 411 -18.57 -0.10 10.94
C ARG A 411 -17.79 0.75 9.94
N LYS A 412 -18.44 1.75 9.34
CA LYS A 412 -17.77 2.74 8.49
C LYS A 412 -16.98 3.74 9.35
N LYS A 413 -15.77 4.08 8.91
CA LYS A 413 -15.10 5.36 9.11
C LYS A 413 -14.96 6.02 7.73
N GLU A 414 -14.42 7.23 7.66
CA GLU A 414 -14.37 8.05 6.44
C GLU A 414 -13.73 7.30 5.24
N ASP A 415 -12.49 6.85 5.37
CA ASP A 415 -11.76 6.18 4.27
C ASP A 415 -11.86 4.63 4.28
N ARG A 416 -12.59 4.03 5.23
CA ARG A 416 -12.51 2.58 5.48
C ARG A 416 -13.73 1.94 6.15
N ILE A 417 -14.00 0.69 5.78
CA ILE A 417 -15.02 -0.17 6.38
C ILE A 417 -14.35 -1.24 7.24
N LEU A 418 -14.66 -1.26 8.53
CA LEU A 418 -14.26 -2.33 9.45
C LEU A 418 -15.36 -3.38 9.51
N TYR A 419 -14.99 -4.65 9.34
CA TYR A 419 -15.87 -5.81 9.47
C TYR A 419 -15.71 -6.38 10.87
N VAL A 420 -16.81 -6.43 11.63
CA VAL A 420 -16.80 -6.65 13.08
C VAL A 420 -17.73 -7.80 13.45
N ALA A 421 -17.33 -8.61 14.42
CA ALA A 421 -18.16 -9.68 14.97
C ALA A 421 -19.42 -9.10 15.65
N LYS A 422 -20.61 -9.51 15.18
CA LYS A 422 -21.93 -9.19 15.76
C LYS A 422 -22.20 -10.04 17.01
N LYS A 423 -21.64 -11.24 17.06
CA LYS A 423 -21.77 -12.30 18.06
C LYS A 423 -20.41 -13.00 18.24
N ALA A 424 -20.22 -13.81 19.28
CA ALA A 424 -19.03 -14.67 19.39
C ALA A 424 -19.25 -15.94 18.57
N GLY A 425 -18.21 -16.43 17.88
CA GLY A 425 -18.36 -17.56 16.96
C GLY A 425 -17.14 -17.74 16.05
N ASN A 426 -17.27 -18.64 15.08
CA ASN A 426 -16.16 -19.03 14.20
C ASN A 426 -16.23 -18.26 12.90
N VAL A 427 -15.12 -17.63 12.51
CA VAL A 427 -15.02 -16.88 11.25
C VAL A 427 -14.88 -17.85 10.09
N HIS A 428 -15.67 -17.62 9.04
CA HIS A 428 -15.48 -18.27 7.75
C HIS A 428 -15.43 -17.21 6.65
N PHE A 429 -14.39 -17.28 5.81
CA PHE A 429 -14.25 -16.45 4.61
C PHE A 429 -14.09 -17.36 3.39
N SER A 430 -15.10 -17.38 2.52
CA SER A 430 -15.12 -18.20 1.31
C SER A 430 -15.95 -17.49 0.24
N GLN A 431 -15.58 -17.63 -1.04
CA GLN A 431 -16.26 -16.99 -2.18
C GLN A 431 -16.48 -15.47 -2.00
N LYS A 432 -15.51 -14.77 -1.37
CA LYS A 432 -15.57 -13.35 -0.97
C LYS A 432 -16.69 -12.99 0.02
N LYS A 433 -17.31 -13.98 0.67
CA LYS A 433 -18.32 -13.80 1.71
C LYS A 433 -17.72 -14.05 3.09
N LEU A 434 -17.88 -13.09 4.00
CA LEU A 434 -17.40 -13.15 5.38
C LEU A 434 -18.57 -13.45 6.35
N THR A 435 -18.46 -14.53 7.12
CA THR A 435 -19.53 -15.04 8.01
C THR A 435 -18.97 -15.35 9.40
N VAL A 436 -19.78 -15.22 10.45
CA VAL A 436 -19.50 -15.74 11.80
C VAL A 436 -20.64 -16.63 12.25
N VAL A 437 -20.35 -17.88 12.63
CA VAL A 437 -21.34 -18.89 13.02
C VAL A 437 -21.14 -19.31 14.49
N ASP A 438 -22.24 -19.41 15.25
CA ASP A 438 -22.22 -19.70 16.70
C ASP A 438 -21.91 -21.17 17.01
N ILE A 439 -22.17 -22.07 16.06
CA ILE A 439 -21.88 -23.50 16.13
C ILE A 439 -20.88 -23.83 15.01
N TYR A 440 -19.76 -24.46 15.36
CA TYR A 440 -18.88 -25.07 14.35
C TYR A 440 -19.43 -26.44 13.94
N HIS A 441 -19.57 -26.70 12.65
CA HIS A 441 -20.05 -27.98 12.13
C HIS A 441 -18.96 -28.71 11.35
N VAL A 442 -18.54 -29.87 11.84
CA VAL A 442 -17.66 -30.81 11.15
C VAL A 442 -18.52 -31.81 10.38
N THR A 443 -18.53 -31.68 9.05
CA THR A 443 -19.26 -32.56 8.13
C THR A 443 -18.47 -33.84 7.83
N GLY A 444 -18.15 -34.61 8.87
CA GLY A 444 -17.32 -35.81 8.77
C GLY A 444 -16.75 -36.23 10.13
N ASP A 445 -15.77 -37.13 10.09
CA ASP A 445 -14.99 -37.56 11.25
C ASP A 445 -13.90 -36.52 11.60
N VAL A 446 -13.46 -36.49 12.85
CA VAL A 446 -12.24 -35.74 13.25
C VAL A 446 -11.03 -36.63 13.03
N ASP A 447 -10.30 -36.33 11.97
CA ASP A 447 -9.31 -37.19 11.32
C ASP A 447 -8.06 -36.39 10.88
N TYR A 448 -7.23 -36.96 9.98
CA TYR A 448 -6.08 -36.25 9.43
C TYR A 448 -6.43 -35.10 8.48
N GLU A 449 -7.58 -35.09 7.78
CA GLU A 449 -8.01 -33.97 6.93
C GLU A 449 -8.53 -32.76 7.74
N THR A 450 -9.15 -33.06 8.88
CA THR A 450 -9.70 -32.08 9.85
C THR A 450 -8.63 -31.55 10.81
N GLY A 451 -7.82 -32.44 11.40
CA GLY A 451 -6.86 -32.13 12.45
C GLY A 451 -7.48 -32.07 13.85
N ASN A 452 -6.67 -31.66 14.83
CA ASN A 452 -7.15 -31.33 16.18
C ASN A 452 -8.07 -30.08 16.14
N LEU A 453 -8.98 -29.98 17.10
CA LEU A 453 -9.96 -28.89 17.21
C LEU A 453 -9.90 -28.24 18.60
N ASP A 454 -9.80 -26.92 18.65
CA ASP A 454 -9.91 -26.10 19.87
C ASP A 454 -10.78 -24.88 19.57
N ILE A 455 -11.99 -24.82 20.13
CA ILE A 455 -13.08 -23.95 19.65
C ILE A 455 -13.66 -23.13 20.82
N GLU A 456 -13.80 -21.80 20.69
CA GLU A 456 -14.40 -20.97 21.77
C GLU A 456 -15.94 -21.09 21.90
N THR A 457 -16.57 -21.97 21.14
CA THR A 457 -18.03 -22.03 20.92
C THR A 457 -18.52 -23.45 20.64
N ASP A 458 -19.84 -23.64 20.61
CA ASP A 458 -20.50 -24.94 20.46
C ASP A 458 -20.05 -25.70 19.20
N LEU A 459 -19.94 -27.01 19.31
CA LEU A 459 -19.34 -27.89 18.31
C LEU A 459 -20.27 -29.06 17.97
N LEU A 460 -20.61 -29.21 16.69
CA LEU A 460 -21.32 -30.35 16.13
C LEU A 460 -20.36 -31.14 15.23
N ILE A 461 -20.19 -32.43 15.52
CA ILE A 461 -19.43 -33.38 14.69
C ILE A 461 -20.41 -34.44 14.20
N SER A 462 -20.68 -34.50 12.89
CA SER A 462 -21.60 -35.50 12.34
C SER A 462 -20.98 -36.90 12.16
N GLY A 463 -19.65 -37.00 12.24
CA GLY A 463 -18.91 -38.27 12.32
C GLY A 463 -18.43 -38.62 13.73
N SER A 464 -17.40 -39.48 13.78
CA SER A 464 -16.70 -39.91 15.00
C SER A 464 -15.44 -39.06 15.27
N VAL A 465 -14.91 -39.11 16.49
CA VAL A 465 -13.56 -38.61 16.81
C VAL A 465 -12.59 -39.78 16.78
N LEU A 466 -11.66 -39.79 15.83
CA LEU A 466 -10.79 -40.94 15.58
C LEU A 466 -9.61 -41.03 16.56
N SER A 467 -8.99 -42.22 16.62
CA SER A 467 -7.86 -42.54 17.49
C SER A 467 -6.70 -41.55 17.37
N GLY A 468 -6.36 -40.89 18.48
CA GLY A 468 -5.21 -39.98 18.57
C GLY A 468 -5.48 -38.53 18.19
N PHE A 469 -6.75 -38.13 18.00
CA PHE A 469 -7.16 -36.74 17.83
C PHE A 469 -7.67 -36.12 19.12
N THR A 470 -7.49 -34.80 19.25
CA THR A 470 -7.93 -34.01 20.40
C THR A 470 -8.99 -33.00 19.97
N VAL A 471 -10.11 -32.97 20.69
CA VAL A 471 -11.23 -32.05 20.49
C VAL A 471 -11.51 -31.30 21.79
N LYS A 472 -11.49 -29.97 21.74
CA LYS A 472 -11.83 -29.11 22.86
C LYS A 472 -12.86 -28.06 22.46
N SER A 473 -13.82 -27.78 23.35
CA SER A 473 -14.73 -26.65 23.21
C SER A 473 -14.93 -25.92 24.55
N GLN A 474 -15.01 -24.59 24.48
CA GLN A 474 -15.49 -23.73 25.58
C GLN A 474 -17.03 -23.67 25.68
N GLY A 475 -17.74 -24.19 24.68
CA GLY A 475 -19.19 -24.40 24.66
C GLY A 475 -19.57 -25.87 24.84
N ASN A 476 -20.73 -26.25 24.29
CA ASN A 476 -21.24 -27.63 24.27
C ASN A 476 -20.63 -28.42 23.10
N ILE A 477 -20.57 -29.76 23.23
CA ILE A 477 -20.13 -30.65 22.15
C ILE A 477 -21.21 -31.69 21.86
N CYS A 478 -21.57 -31.87 20.59
CA CYS A 478 -22.41 -32.94 20.10
C CYS A 478 -21.66 -33.77 19.05
N ILE A 479 -21.52 -35.08 19.31
CA ILE A 479 -20.85 -36.05 18.43
C ILE A 479 -21.90 -37.08 18.00
N GLN A 480 -22.22 -37.13 16.71
CA GLN A 480 -23.20 -38.08 16.16
C GLN A 480 -22.57 -39.47 15.89
N GLY A 481 -21.23 -39.52 15.87
CA GLY A 481 -20.44 -40.75 15.86
C GLY A 481 -20.08 -41.29 17.25
N SER A 482 -18.95 -41.98 17.27
CA SER A 482 -18.27 -42.53 18.46
C SER A 482 -17.07 -41.67 18.85
N VAL A 483 -16.53 -41.94 20.03
CA VAL A 483 -15.19 -41.47 20.44
C VAL A 483 -14.29 -42.70 20.53
N ASP A 484 -13.31 -42.80 19.62
CA ASP A 484 -12.52 -44.01 19.39
C ASP A 484 -11.21 -44.04 20.22
N ASN A 485 -10.53 -45.19 20.22
CA ASN A 485 -9.46 -45.51 21.16
C ASN A 485 -8.26 -44.54 21.12
N GLY A 486 -8.08 -43.75 22.17
CA GLY A 486 -7.01 -42.76 22.28
C GLY A 486 -7.38 -41.38 21.75
N ALA A 487 -8.65 -41.12 21.44
CA ALA A 487 -9.16 -39.76 21.30
C ALA A 487 -9.21 -39.05 22.68
N THR A 488 -9.07 -37.72 22.68
CA THR A 488 -9.28 -36.88 23.86
C THR A 488 -10.36 -35.85 23.58
N VAL A 489 -11.41 -35.81 24.41
CA VAL A 489 -12.52 -34.86 24.27
C VAL A 489 -12.68 -34.04 25.54
N PHE A 490 -12.68 -32.71 25.41
CA PHE A 490 -12.90 -31.76 26.50
C PHE A 490 -14.05 -30.81 26.16
N SER A 491 -15.14 -30.90 26.92
CA SER A 491 -16.29 -29.99 26.85
C SER A 491 -16.36 -29.14 28.12
N LYS A 492 -16.56 -27.84 27.97
CA LYS A 492 -16.87 -26.94 29.09
C LYS A 492 -18.38 -26.81 29.33
N GLY A 493 -19.19 -26.94 28.28
CA GLY A 493 -20.63 -27.15 28.35
C GLY A 493 -20.99 -28.63 28.42
N ASP A 494 -22.22 -28.96 28.07
CA ASP A 494 -22.72 -30.34 27.99
C ASP A 494 -22.05 -31.12 26.83
N LEU A 495 -21.86 -32.42 27.01
CA LEU A 495 -21.36 -33.34 25.99
C LEU A 495 -22.41 -34.40 25.64
N SER A 496 -22.72 -34.54 24.35
CA SER A 496 -23.58 -35.59 23.80
C SER A 496 -22.79 -36.46 22.82
N VAL A 497 -22.88 -37.78 22.96
CA VAL A 497 -22.27 -38.76 22.04
C VAL A 497 -23.33 -39.78 21.63
N GLU A 498 -23.92 -39.61 20.43
CA GLU A 498 -25.07 -40.41 19.96
C GLU A 498 -24.77 -41.91 19.83
N LYS A 499 -23.50 -42.31 19.71
CA LYS A 499 -23.05 -43.70 19.81
C LYS A 499 -22.40 -43.96 21.18
N GLY A 500 -21.11 -44.25 21.24
CA GLY A 500 -20.42 -44.62 22.48
C GLY A 500 -18.97 -44.15 22.54
N ILE A 501 -18.41 -44.20 23.75
CA ILE A 501 -17.03 -43.81 24.08
C ILE A 501 -16.24 -45.09 24.32
N VAL A 502 -15.15 -45.31 23.57
CA VAL A 502 -14.43 -46.59 23.55
C VAL A 502 -12.92 -46.40 23.67
N GLY A 503 -12.28 -47.15 24.57
CA GLY A 503 -10.85 -47.51 24.48
C GLY A 503 -9.97 -47.10 25.65
N ALA A 504 -8.97 -47.95 25.94
CA ALA A 504 -8.05 -47.86 27.08
C ALA A 504 -7.16 -46.60 27.16
N LYS A 505 -7.10 -45.81 26.08
CA LYS A 505 -6.39 -44.51 26.05
C LYS A 505 -7.33 -43.32 25.88
N THR A 506 -8.64 -43.55 25.82
CA THR A 506 -9.64 -42.53 25.56
C THR A 506 -9.97 -41.80 26.85
N ARG A 507 -9.83 -40.47 26.83
CA ARG A 507 -10.12 -39.60 27.97
C ARG A 507 -11.18 -38.57 27.57
N VAL A 508 -12.31 -38.59 28.28
CA VAL A 508 -13.43 -37.68 28.06
C VAL A 508 -13.68 -36.85 29.31
N ILE A 509 -13.76 -35.53 29.15
CA ILE A 509 -13.95 -34.56 30.22
C ILE A 509 -15.14 -33.66 29.84
N SER A 510 -16.13 -33.54 30.72
CA SER A 510 -17.25 -32.61 30.58
C SER A 510 -17.45 -31.80 31.86
N LEU A 511 -17.41 -30.47 31.77
CA LEU A 511 -17.76 -29.59 32.89
C LEU A 511 -19.28 -29.28 32.95
N GLY A 512 -20.02 -29.67 31.92
CA GLY A 512 -21.47 -29.86 31.97
C GLY A 512 -21.86 -31.32 32.27
N ASN A 513 -22.98 -31.75 31.71
CA ASN A 513 -23.50 -33.12 31.74
C ASN A 513 -22.85 -34.00 30.66
N LEU A 514 -23.17 -35.30 30.67
CA LEU A 514 -22.85 -36.26 29.62
C LEU A 514 -24.05 -37.14 29.27
N ASP A 515 -24.42 -37.21 28.00
CA ASP A 515 -25.33 -38.23 27.45
C ASP A 515 -24.59 -39.11 26.43
N THR A 516 -24.73 -40.44 26.54
CA THR A 516 -24.18 -41.40 25.56
C THR A 516 -24.91 -42.74 25.58
N VAL A 517 -24.70 -43.62 24.60
CA VAL A 517 -25.29 -44.97 24.60
C VAL A 517 -24.48 -45.94 25.44
N TYR A 518 -23.15 -45.95 25.34
CA TYR A 518 -22.28 -46.84 26.13
C TYR A 518 -20.88 -46.27 26.34
N ILE A 519 -20.24 -46.69 27.42
CA ILE A 519 -18.84 -46.37 27.73
C ILE A 519 -18.09 -47.69 27.94
N GLN A 520 -17.05 -47.92 27.16
CA GLN A 520 -16.24 -49.13 27.22
C GLN A 520 -14.74 -48.80 27.34
N ASP A 521 -14.07 -49.40 28.31
CA ASP A 521 -12.61 -49.36 28.54
C ASP A 521 -12.00 -47.95 28.75
N ALA A 522 -12.81 -46.88 28.77
CA ALA A 522 -12.36 -45.48 28.78
C ALA A 522 -12.35 -44.80 30.16
N GLU A 523 -11.59 -43.71 30.29
CA GLU A 523 -11.63 -42.79 31.43
C GLU A 523 -12.55 -41.60 31.13
N VAL A 524 -13.53 -41.35 32.01
CA VAL A 524 -14.57 -40.35 31.81
C VAL A 524 -14.81 -39.54 33.08
N ILE A 525 -14.71 -38.21 32.99
CA ILE A 525 -14.80 -37.28 34.12
C ILE A 525 -15.88 -36.22 33.81
N VAL A 526 -16.90 -36.12 34.66
CA VAL A 526 -18.08 -35.25 34.42
C VAL A 526 -18.41 -34.45 35.68
N LYS A 527 -18.66 -33.14 35.55
CA LYS A 527 -19.11 -32.30 36.69
C LYS A 527 -20.63 -32.33 36.87
N GLY A 528 -21.39 -32.37 35.78
CA GLY A 528 -22.85 -32.56 35.79
C GLY A 528 -23.28 -34.02 35.99
N ASN A 529 -24.47 -34.34 35.49
CA ASN A 529 -25.04 -35.69 35.51
C ASN A 529 -24.55 -36.51 34.31
N VAL A 530 -24.64 -37.84 34.43
CA VAL A 530 -24.27 -38.79 33.37
C VAL A 530 -25.44 -39.71 33.07
N VAL A 531 -25.88 -39.73 31.82
CA VAL A 531 -26.92 -40.62 31.29
C VAL A 531 -26.28 -41.58 30.29
N ILE A 532 -26.38 -42.89 30.56
CA ILE A 532 -25.89 -43.96 29.68
C ILE A 532 -27.09 -44.79 29.23
N LYS A 533 -27.39 -44.82 27.93
CA LYS A 533 -28.62 -45.46 27.41
C LYS A 533 -28.57 -47.00 27.38
N SER A 534 -27.37 -47.59 27.42
CA SER A 534 -27.16 -49.04 27.31
C SER A 534 -26.30 -49.63 28.43
N TYR A 535 -24.97 -49.44 28.45
CA TYR A 535 -24.11 -50.09 29.46
C TYR A 535 -22.79 -49.36 29.75
N LEU A 536 -22.20 -49.70 30.90
CA LEU A 536 -20.82 -49.40 31.28
C LEU A 536 -20.00 -50.70 31.29
N PHE A 537 -18.84 -50.73 30.63
CA PHE A 537 -17.93 -51.88 30.63
C PHE A 537 -16.47 -51.47 30.89
N ASN A 538 -15.88 -51.99 31.97
CA ASN A 538 -14.46 -51.81 32.32
C ASN A 538 -13.97 -50.34 32.31
N CYS A 539 -14.87 -49.38 32.53
CA CYS A 539 -14.57 -47.95 32.46
C CYS A 539 -14.10 -47.40 33.82
N ILE A 540 -13.47 -46.23 33.79
CA ILE A 540 -13.21 -45.43 34.99
C ILE A 540 -14.02 -44.13 34.88
N LEU A 541 -15.22 -44.15 35.45
CA LEU A 541 -16.20 -43.06 35.37
C LEU A 541 -16.29 -42.30 36.70
N ARG A 542 -16.13 -40.97 36.66
CA ARG A 542 -16.47 -40.05 37.75
C ARG A 542 -17.53 -39.05 37.30
N ALA A 543 -18.56 -38.89 38.11
CA ALA A 543 -19.53 -37.79 38.05
C ALA A 543 -19.59 -37.09 39.41
N ASN A 544 -19.78 -35.77 39.47
CA ASN A 544 -20.24 -35.14 40.72
C ASN A 544 -21.79 -35.20 40.79
N GLY A 545 -22.47 -35.03 39.65
CA GLY A 545 -23.89 -35.33 39.50
C GLY A 545 -24.22 -36.82 39.52
N THR A 546 -25.47 -37.14 39.20
CA THR A 546 -25.99 -38.51 39.26
C THR A 546 -25.54 -39.35 38.06
N ILE A 547 -25.31 -40.65 38.26
CA ILE A 547 -25.05 -41.61 37.17
C ILE A 547 -26.30 -42.45 36.97
N THR A 548 -26.90 -42.38 35.79
CA THR A 548 -28.08 -43.17 35.41
C THR A 548 -27.78 -44.06 34.21
N VAL A 549 -27.76 -45.38 34.42
CA VAL A 549 -27.68 -46.37 33.34
C VAL A 549 -29.10 -46.86 33.01
N LEU A 550 -29.63 -46.41 31.87
CA LEU A 550 -30.97 -46.74 31.41
C LEU A 550 -31.01 -48.13 30.77
N LYS A 551 -32.20 -48.72 30.74
CA LYS A 551 -32.50 -49.99 30.06
C LYS A 551 -33.13 -49.76 28.68
N ALA A 552 -32.55 -48.83 27.90
CA ALA A 552 -33.19 -48.35 26.67
C ALA A 552 -32.95 -49.25 25.43
N HIS A 553 -32.01 -50.21 25.51
CA HIS A 553 -31.56 -51.03 24.36
C HIS A 553 -31.60 -52.54 24.68
N GLY A 554 -32.76 -53.01 25.16
CA GLY A 554 -33.06 -54.44 25.29
C GLY A 554 -32.35 -55.17 26.44
N GLY A 555 -32.34 -56.50 26.38
CA GLY A 555 -32.06 -57.38 27.53
C GLY A 555 -30.66 -57.29 28.17
N LYS A 556 -29.68 -56.67 27.50
CA LYS A 556 -28.32 -56.44 28.03
C LYS A 556 -28.06 -55.00 28.48
N SER A 557 -29.04 -54.09 28.33
CA SER A 557 -28.93 -52.70 28.78
C SER A 557 -29.26 -52.53 30.27
N GLY A 558 -28.85 -51.40 30.87
CA GLY A 558 -28.96 -51.08 32.29
C GLY A 558 -27.78 -51.60 33.15
N ARG A 559 -26.77 -52.23 32.54
CA ARG A 559 -25.70 -52.96 33.25
C ARG A 559 -24.42 -52.13 33.42
N ALA A 560 -23.76 -52.26 34.56
CA ALA A 560 -22.39 -51.79 34.79
C ALA A 560 -21.47 -52.97 35.15
N ILE A 561 -20.44 -53.22 34.35
CA ILE A 561 -19.68 -54.48 34.35
C ILE A 561 -18.16 -54.19 34.34
N GLY A 562 -17.51 -54.34 35.48
CA GLY A 562 -16.08 -54.08 35.64
C GLY A 562 -15.72 -52.59 35.71
N GLY A 563 -14.58 -52.29 36.33
CA GLY A 563 -14.06 -50.93 36.46
C GLY A 563 -14.58 -50.20 37.70
N ILE A 564 -14.65 -48.87 37.63
CA ILE A 564 -15.03 -47.99 38.74
C ILE A 564 -16.07 -46.97 38.25
N ALA A 565 -17.23 -46.91 38.90
CA ALA A 565 -18.24 -45.87 38.71
C ALA A 565 -18.40 -45.07 40.00
N CYS A 566 -18.09 -43.77 39.96
CA CYS A 566 -18.08 -42.89 41.11
C CYS A 566 -19.04 -41.70 40.93
N SER A 567 -19.99 -41.49 41.85
CA SER A 567 -20.87 -40.30 41.90
C SER A 567 -20.69 -39.54 43.23
N SER A 568 -21.03 -38.25 43.27
CA SER A 568 -21.19 -37.51 44.54
C SER A 568 -22.64 -37.32 45.00
N THR A 569 -23.63 -37.81 44.24
CA THR A 569 -25.06 -37.62 44.55
C THR A 569 -25.90 -38.89 44.43
N GLY A 570 -25.59 -39.82 43.52
CA GLY A 570 -26.33 -41.08 43.42
C GLY A 570 -26.08 -41.87 42.14
N ILE A 571 -26.32 -43.17 42.21
CA ILE A 571 -26.11 -44.10 41.09
C ILE A 571 -27.36 -44.97 40.90
N GLN A 572 -27.97 -44.94 39.72
CA GLN A 572 -29.11 -45.79 39.35
C GLN A 572 -28.75 -46.66 38.14
N LEU A 573 -28.95 -47.97 38.27
CA LEU A 573 -28.67 -48.96 37.23
C LEU A 573 -29.57 -50.19 37.42
N SER A 574 -29.72 -51.03 36.38
CA SER A 574 -30.47 -52.28 36.53
C SER A 574 -29.63 -53.36 37.20
N THR A 575 -28.35 -53.43 36.82
CA THR A 575 -27.49 -54.55 37.15
C THR A 575 -26.05 -54.14 37.45
N ALA A 576 -25.53 -54.59 38.58
CA ALA A 576 -24.13 -54.41 38.95
C ALA A 576 -23.35 -55.73 38.79
N GLY A 577 -22.26 -55.68 38.02
CA GLY A 577 -21.41 -56.82 37.72
C GLY A 577 -22.01 -57.78 36.68
N GLY A 578 -21.45 -58.99 36.64
CA GLY A 578 -21.87 -60.06 35.74
C GLY A 578 -21.28 -61.41 36.14
N PRO A 579 -21.72 -62.52 35.51
CA PRO A 579 -21.44 -63.88 35.96
C PRO A 579 -19.97 -64.34 35.87
N ALA A 580 -19.10 -63.55 35.22
CA ALA A 580 -17.65 -63.75 35.24
C ALA A 580 -16.96 -63.10 36.46
N ASN A 581 -17.75 -62.57 37.41
CA ASN A 581 -17.32 -61.82 38.59
C ASN A 581 -16.25 -60.73 38.32
N PRO A 582 -16.38 -59.91 37.27
CA PRO A 582 -15.41 -58.85 36.98
C PRO A 582 -15.45 -57.81 38.10
N ARG A 583 -14.28 -57.38 38.59
CA ARG A 583 -14.18 -56.43 39.71
C ARG A 583 -14.87 -55.12 39.34
N THR A 584 -16.05 -54.91 39.90
CA THR A 584 -16.95 -53.79 39.62
C THR A 584 -17.06 -52.97 40.90
N ILE A 585 -16.55 -51.74 40.91
CA ILE A 585 -16.64 -50.84 42.06
C ILE A 585 -17.71 -49.78 41.80
N ILE A 586 -18.70 -49.69 42.67
CA ILE A 586 -19.75 -48.66 42.64
C ILE A 586 -19.58 -47.81 43.89
N SER A 587 -19.05 -46.59 43.73
CA SER A 587 -18.69 -45.73 44.86
C SER A 587 -19.48 -44.43 44.89
N ILE A 588 -19.94 -44.02 46.06
CA ILE A 588 -20.32 -42.62 46.32
C ILE A 588 -19.22 -41.95 47.13
N ARG A 589 -18.70 -40.81 46.65
CA ARG A 589 -17.67 -39.99 47.33
C ARG A 589 -18.03 -38.50 47.26
N PRO A 590 -17.63 -37.66 48.23
CA PRO A 590 -17.83 -36.21 48.17
C PRO A 590 -17.23 -35.55 46.91
N ASP A 591 -17.65 -34.31 46.64
CA ASP A 591 -17.12 -33.51 45.54
C ASP A 591 -15.61 -33.25 45.73
N PRO A 592 -14.74 -33.57 44.73
CA PRO A 592 -13.30 -33.36 44.84
C PRO A 592 -12.89 -31.89 45.05
N GLU A 593 -13.70 -30.91 44.62
CA GLU A 593 -13.45 -29.49 44.91
C GLU A 593 -13.63 -29.20 46.40
N ILE A 594 -14.65 -29.80 47.03
CA ILE A 594 -14.89 -29.67 48.47
C ILE A 594 -13.84 -30.45 49.26
N THR A 595 -13.49 -31.67 48.86
CA THR A 595 -12.40 -32.44 49.50
C THR A 595 -11.05 -31.74 49.38
N SER A 596 -10.74 -31.12 48.24
CA SER A 596 -9.53 -30.31 48.06
C SER A 596 -9.52 -29.07 48.97
N GLN A 597 -10.67 -28.40 49.12
CA GLN A 597 -10.82 -27.26 50.04
C GLN A 597 -10.67 -27.70 51.51
N LEU A 598 -11.30 -28.80 51.92
CA LEU A 598 -11.17 -29.37 53.26
C LEU A 598 -9.70 -29.67 53.59
N ASN A 599 -8.98 -30.36 52.71
CA ASN A 599 -7.56 -30.68 52.92
C ASN A 599 -6.71 -29.40 53.11
N LYS A 600 -6.91 -28.36 52.28
CA LYS A 600 -6.21 -27.06 52.40
C LYS A 600 -6.55 -26.35 53.72
N ILE A 601 -7.80 -26.42 54.16
CA ILE A 601 -8.28 -25.83 55.43
C ILE A 601 -7.73 -26.61 56.63
N GLU A 602 -7.58 -27.93 56.53
CA GLU A 602 -6.91 -28.76 57.55
C GLU A 602 -5.41 -28.46 57.66
N GLU A 603 -4.70 -28.28 56.54
CA GLU A 603 -3.29 -27.88 56.56
C GLU A 603 -3.09 -26.51 57.21
N GLN A 604 -3.93 -25.53 56.86
CA GLN A 604 -3.92 -24.20 57.50
C GLN A 604 -4.29 -24.28 58.99
N GLY A 605 -5.25 -25.13 59.36
CA GLY A 605 -5.64 -25.38 60.75
C GLY A 605 -4.51 -26.02 61.57
N ARG A 606 -3.80 -27.01 61.00
CA ARG A 606 -2.60 -27.62 61.58
C ARG A 606 -1.53 -26.56 61.79
N TYR A 607 -1.19 -25.79 60.75
CA TYR A 607 -0.19 -24.72 60.84
C TYR A 607 -0.52 -23.72 61.94
N CYS A 608 -1.76 -23.20 61.99
CA CYS A 608 -2.19 -22.29 63.05
C CYS A 608 -2.10 -22.94 64.44
N SER A 609 -2.50 -24.20 64.59
CA SER A 609 -2.41 -24.92 65.88
C SER A 609 -0.97 -25.14 66.34
N GLU A 610 -0.04 -25.39 65.41
CA GLU A 610 1.39 -25.49 65.70
C GLU A 610 1.99 -24.13 66.08
N SER A 611 1.67 -23.06 65.35
CA SER A 611 2.13 -21.71 65.68
C SER A 611 1.61 -21.26 67.06
N ILE A 612 0.34 -21.54 67.37
CA ILE A 612 -0.26 -21.30 68.69
C ILE A 612 0.49 -22.13 69.75
N SER A 613 0.79 -23.40 69.49
CA SER A 613 1.53 -24.28 70.42
C SER A 613 2.99 -23.86 70.64
N LYS A 614 3.64 -23.30 69.61
CA LYS A 614 5.02 -22.77 69.69
C LYS A 614 5.05 -21.46 70.48
N ILE A 615 4.05 -20.58 70.28
CA ILE A 615 3.94 -19.32 71.03
C ILE A 615 3.51 -19.58 72.48
N SER A 616 2.53 -20.45 72.74
CA SER A 616 2.08 -20.75 74.11
C SER A 616 3.16 -21.40 74.97
N ARG A 617 4.00 -22.29 74.41
CA ARG A 617 5.21 -22.81 75.09
C ARG A 617 6.27 -21.75 75.37
N THR A 618 6.22 -20.61 74.68
CA THR A 618 7.13 -19.47 74.87
C THR A 618 6.58 -18.48 75.92
N LEU A 619 5.29 -18.59 76.29
CA LEU A 619 4.62 -17.71 77.24
C LEU A 619 4.43 -18.44 78.58
N PRO A 620 4.96 -17.90 79.70
CA PRO A 620 4.96 -18.61 80.99
C PRO A 620 3.61 -18.52 81.75
N PHE A 621 2.49 -18.38 81.05
CA PHE A 621 1.15 -18.20 81.63
C PHE A 621 0.04 -18.63 80.65
N ASP A 622 -1.12 -19.00 81.18
CA ASP A 622 -2.29 -19.29 80.34
C ASP A 622 -2.81 -17.97 79.73
N CYS A 623 -2.83 -17.92 78.41
CA CYS A 623 -3.15 -16.73 77.64
C CYS A 623 -4.66 -16.48 77.48
N SER A 624 -5.49 -17.32 78.11
CA SER A 624 -6.96 -17.29 77.99
C SER A 624 -7.64 -16.24 78.87
N ASP A 625 -6.95 -15.71 79.88
CA ASP A 625 -7.50 -14.76 80.87
C ASP A 625 -6.98 -13.31 80.65
N PRO A 626 -7.86 -12.35 80.30
CA PRO A 626 -7.51 -10.93 80.16
C PRO A 626 -6.97 -10.26 81.43
N GLY A 627 -7.26 -10.80 82.62
CA GLY A 627 -6.80 -10.26 83.91
C GLY A 627 -5.29 -10.43 84.10
N GLN A 628 -4.80 -11.66 83.89
CA GLN A 628 -3.38 -12.01 84.03
C GLN A 628 -2.50 -11.23 83.04
N ILE A 629 -2.96 -11.07 81.79
CA ILE A 629 -2.25 -10.31 80.75
C ILE A 629 -2.00 -8.85 81.20
N LYS A 630 -3.01 -8.17 81.78
CA LYS A 630 -2.87 -6.81 82.29
C LYS A 630 -1.90 -6.74 83.49
N ALA A 631 -1.98 -7.68 84.41
CA ALA A 631 -1.13 -7.72 85.60
C ALA A 631 0.37 -7.92 85.26
N ILE A 632 0.67 -8.69 84.21
CA ILE A 632 2.05 -8.95 83.77
C ILE A 632 2.60 -7.77 82.93
N LEU A 633 1.78 -7.19 82.04
CA LEU A 633 2.17 -6.00 81.26
C LEU A 633 2.48 -4.78 82.15
N ALA A 634 1.93 -4.70 83.36
CA ALA A 634 2.30 -3.69 84.35
C ALA A 634 3.78 -3.84 84.81
N LYS A 635 4.22 -5.07 85.10
CA LYS A 635 5.50 -5.39 85.78
C LYS A 635 6.75 -5.50 84.89
N LEU A 636 6.61 -5.44 83.56
CA LEU A 636 7.72 -5.59 82.60
C LEU A 636 8.52 -4.29 82.35
N GLU A 637 9.75 -4.41 81.83
CA GLU A 637 10.52 -3.26 81.30
C GLU A 637 10.01 -2.80 79.93
N PRO A 638 10.15 -1.50 79.56
CA PRO A 638 9.63 -0.95 78.30
C PRO A 638 10.05 -1.74 77.04
N SER A 639 11.34 -2.04 76.88
CA SER A 639 11.88 -2.79 75.73
C SER A 639 11.35 -4.24 75.63
N LYS A 640 10.91 -4.82 76.76
CA LYS A 640 10.32 -6.17 76.80
C LYS A 640 8.79 -6.12 76.61
N LYS A 641 8.12 -5.01 76.99
CA LYS A 641 6.67 -4.81 76.75
C LYS A 641 6.34 -4.83 75.26
N GLU A 642 7.11 -4.13 74.42
CA GLU A 642 6.84 -4.05 72.97
C GLU A 642 6.88 -5.43 72.29
N LYS A 643 7.93 -6.22 72.54
CA LYS A 643 8.05 -7.59 72.03
C LYS A 643 6.93 -8.50 72.54
N MET A 644 6.51 -8.34 73.81
CA MET A 644 5.39 -9.09 74.40
C MET A 644 4.04 -8.70 73.77
N VAL A 645 3.78 -7.41 73.55
CA VAL A 645 2.56 -6.91 72.90
C VAL A 645 2.49 -7.39 71.45
N ASN A 646 3.60 -7.38 70.71
CA ASN A 646 3.65 -7.94 69.36
C ASN A 646 3.37 -9.45 69.34
N LEU A 647 3.95 -10.23 70.28
CA LEU A 647 3.65 -11.66 70.43
C LEU A 647 2.16 -11.90 70.76
N LEU A 648 1.58 -11.17 71.70
CA LEU A 648 0.15 -11.27 72.06
C LEU A 648 -0.78 -10.85 70.92
N THR A 649 -0.36 -9.89 70.09
CA THR A 649 -1.09 -9.45 68.89
C THR A 649 -1.08 -10.52 67.80
N VAL A 650 0.07 -11.16 67.56
CA VAL A 650 0.19 -12.31 66.65
C VAL A 650 -0.60 -13.52 67.19
N PHE A 651 -0.52 -13.82 68.48
CA PHE A 651 -1.23 -14.92 69.13
C PHE A 651 -2.76 -14.76 69.05
N SER A 652 -3.28 -13.58 69.39
CA SER A 652 -4.71 -13.29 69.30
C SER A 652 -5.22 -13.24 67.85
N LYS A 653 -4.39 -12.84 66.88
CA LYS A 653 -4.67 -12.97 65.45
C LYS A 653 -4.75 -14.45 65.03
N LEU A 654 -3.80 -15.27 65.44
CA LEU A 654 -3.79 -16.71 65.16
C LEU A 654 -4.98 -17.44 65.78
N ILE A 655 -5.40 -17.12 67.01
CA ILE A 655 -6.61 -17.69 67.62
C ILE A 655 -7.87 -17.30 66.84
N LYS A 656 -8.00 -16.04 66.40
CA LYS A 656 -9.12 -15.61 65.53
C LYS A 656 -9.12 -16.38 64.21
N GLN A 657 -7.96 -16.58 63.60
CA GLN A 657 -7.82 -17.38 62.37
C GLN A 657 -8.16 -18.85 62.62
N GLN A 658 -7.69 -19.47 63.71
CA GLN A 658 -7.99 -20.85 64.06
C GLN A 658 -9.49 -21.07 64.31
N LYS A 659 -10.17 -20.11 64.95
CA LYS A 659 -11.63 -20.14 65.13
C LYS A 659 -12.37 -20.09 63.80
N ALA A 660 -12.03 -19.14 62.92
CA ALA A 660 -12.63 -19.04 61.58
C ALA A 660 -12.35 -20.26 60.70
N ILE A 661 -11.15 -20.84 60.77
CA ILE A 661 -10.78 -22.10 60.09
C ILE A 661 -11.62 -23.27 60.62
N LYS A 662 -11.81 -23.37 61.94
CA LYS A 662 -12.65 -24.41 62.55
C LYS A 662 -14.12 -24.27 62.14
N GLU A 663 -14.64 -23.05 62.14
CA GLU A 663 -16.00 -22.73 61.70
C GLU A 663 -16.21 -23.11 60.22
N LYS A 664 -15.28 -22.72 59.32
CA LYS A 664 -15.38 -23.06 57.90
C LYS A 664 -15.19 -24.55 57.61
N LYS A 665 -14.32 -25.23 58.36
CA LYS A 665 -14.21 -26.71 58.29
C LYS A 665 -15.52 -27.39 58.69
N GLN A 666 -16.16 -26.93 59.76
CA GLN A 666 -17.43 -27.49 60.20
C GLN A 666 -18.53 -27.25 59.15
N GLU A 667 -18.65 -26.03 58.61
CA GLU A 667 -19.59 -25.69 57.54
C GLU A 667 -19.46 -26.61 56.30
N LEU A 668 -18.23 -26.88 55.85
CA LEU A 668 -17.98 -27.79 54.72
C LEU A 668 -18.25 -29.26 55.06
N ASN A 669 -17.89 -29.71 56.27
CA ASN A 669 -18.20 -31.07 56.73
C ASN A 669 -19.72 -31.29 56.82
N ASP A 670 -20.48 -30.30 57.29
CA ASP A 670 -21.94 -30.38 57.40
C ASP A 670 -22.61 -30.42 56.00
N GLN A 671 -22.05 -29.70 55.02
CA GLN A 671 -22.46 -29.82 53.60
C GLN A 671 -22.20 -31.23 53.03
N VAL A 672 -21.01 -31.80 53.29
CA VAL A 672 -20.66 -33.16 52.86
C VAL A 672 -21.60 -34.20 53.52
N ASN A 673 -21.82 -34.09 54.83
CA ASN A 673 -22.72 -34.98 55.56
C ASN A 673 -24.15 -34.93 55.00
N LEU A 674 -24.68 -33.73 54.73
CA LEU A 674 -26.02 -33.55 54.17
C LEU A 674 -26.15 -34.09 52.73
N ALA A 675 -25.08 -34.01 51.93
CA ALA A 675 -25.05 -34.64 50.61
C ALA A 675 -25.03 -36.18 50.72
N MET A 676 -24.14 -36.73 51.55
CA MET A 676 -24.00 -38.18 51.74
C MET A 676 -25.25 -38.85 52.34
N GLN A 677 -26.00 -38.16 53.22
CA GLN A 677 -27.29 -38.66 53.74
C GLN A 677 -28.38 -38.75 52.66
N LYS A 678 -28.36 -37.87 51.66
CA LYS A 678 -29.30 -37.88 50.53
C LYS A 678 -28.87 -38.85 49.43
N ALA A 679 -27.62 -39.27 49.41
CA ALA A 679 -27.04 -40.06 48.34
C ALA A 679 -27.48 -41.53 48.41
N THR A 680 -27.84 -42.10 47.26
CA THR A 680 -28.37 -43.47 47.17
C THR A 680 -27.81 -44.24 45.98
N ILE A 681 -27.64 -45.55 46.13
CA ILE A 681 -27.34 -46.48 45.03
C ILE A 681 -28.55 -47.38 44.83
N ARG A 682 -29.19 -47.32 43.66
CA ARG A 682 -30.41 -48.08 43.35
C ARG A 682 -30.14 -49.10 42.25
N ILE A 683 -30.27 -50.38 42.59
CA ILE A 683 -30.09 -51.51 41.69
C ILE A 683 -31.46 -52.17 41.47
N THR A 684 -31.99 -52.13 40.24
CA THR A 684 -33.39 -52.50 39.99
C THR A 684 -33.63 -53.96 39.61
N GLN A 685 -32.58 -54.76 39.39
CA GLN A 685 -32.70 -56.19 39.08
C GLN A 685 -31.78 -57.09 39.91
N GLU A 686 -30.46 -56.96 39.74
CA GLU A 686 -29.50 -57.96 40.25
C GLU A 686 -28.12 -57.31 40.53
N ILE A 687 -27.43 -57.75 41.59
CA ILE A 687 -26.03 -57.46 41.85
C ILE A 687 -25.26 -58.76 42.04
N PHE A 688 -24.22 -58.95 41.21
CA PHE A 688 -23.38 -60.14 41.24
C PHE A 688 -22.32 -60.07 42.33
N GLN A 689 -21.99 -61.24 42.88
CA GLN A 689 -20.85 -61.47 43.76
C GLN A 689 -19.53 -60.90 43.19
N GLY A 690 -18.65 -60.45 44.08
CA GLY A 690 -17.40 -59.77 43.71
C GLY A 690 -17.56 -58.28 43.36
N SER A 691 -18.79 -57.76 43.33
CA SER A 691 -19.05 -56.31 43.30
C SER A 691 -18.66 -55.65 44.64
N GLU A 692 -17.98 -54.51 44.56
CA GLU A 692 -17.49 -53.73 45.70
C GLU A 692 -18.28 -52.41 45.77
N ILE A 693 -19.19 -52.27 46.73
CA ILE A 693 -19.92 -51.02 46.99
C ILE A 693 -19.13 -50.20 47.99
N GLN A 694 -18.91 -48.91 47.67
CA GLN A 694 -18.25 -47.97 48.58
C GLN A 694 -19.16 -46.76 48.82
N MET A 695 -19.26 -46.33 50.08
CA MET A 695 -19.87 -45.05 50.45
C MET A 695 -18.88 -44.35 51.39
N ASP A 696 -18.31 -43.25 50.90
CA ASP A 696 -17.25 -42.52 51.59
C ASP A 696 -16.07 -43.47 51.96
N GLU A 697 -15.62 -43.53 53.22
CA GLU A 697 -14.56 -44.45 53.65
C GLU A 697 -14.97 -45.94 53.62
N LYS A 698 -16.28 -46.23 53.62
CA LYS A 698 -16.84 -47.53 54.02
C LYS A 698 -17.11 -48.41 52.81
N LYS A 699 -16.75 -49.69 52.92
CA LYS A 699 -16.68 -50.65 51.82
C LYS A 699 -17.47 -51.91 52.17
N LEU A 700 -18.37 -52.32 51.27
CA LEU A 700 -19.21 -53.52 51.37
C LEU A 700 -18.94 -54.39 50.13
N VAL A 701 -18.47 -55.61 50.33
CA VAL A 701 -18.26 -56.58 49.24
C VAL A 701 -19.44 -57.54 49.20
N ILE A 702 -20.01 -57.73 48.02
CA ILE A 702 -21.12 -58.68 47.81
C ILE A 702 -20.53 -60.08 47.63
N ASN A 703 -20.88 -60.98 48.55
CA ASN A 703 -20.35 -62.36 48.58
C ASN A 703 -21.27 -63.38 47.90
N THR A 704 -22.53 -63.01 47.64
CA THR A 704 -23.57 -63.86 47.04
C THR A 704 -24.45 -62.97 46.17
N ASP A 705 -24.89 -63.47 45.02
CA ASP A 705 -25.77 -62.71 44.11
C ASP A 705 -27.07 -62.30 44.84
N ALA A 706 -27.46 -61.03 44.70
CA ALA A 706 -28.65 -60.47 45.34
C ALA A 706 -29.57 -59.77 44.32
N GLY A 707 -30.86 -59.69 44.64
CA GLY A 707 -31.90 -59.10 43.79
C GLY A 707 -31.94 -57.56 43.84
N PRO A 708 -33.11 -56.95 43.55
CA PRO A 708 -33.28 -55.50 43.60
C PRO A 708 -32.99 -54.96 45.01
N THR A 709 -32.00 -54.07 45.12
CA THR A 709 -31.44 -53.61 46.41
C THR A 709 -31.15 -52.11 46.34
N SER A 710 -31.27 -51.37 47.46
CA SER A 710 -31.21 -49.91 47.47
C SER A 710 -30.33 -49.37 48.59
N PHE A 711 -29.02 -49.33 48.33
CA PHE A 711 -28.03 -48.97 49.34
C PHE A 711 -28.09 -47.50 49.73
N ARG A 712 -28.01 -47.25 51.04
CA ARG A 712 -27.98 -45.93 51.70
C ARG A 712 -27.00 -45.93 52.87
N LEU A 713 -26.51 -44.75 53.24
CA LEU A 713 -25.67 -44.55 54.42
C LEU A 713 -26.55 -44.09 55.60
N ILE A 714 -26.76 -44.96 56.59
CA ILE A 714 -27.56 -44.68 57.81
C ILE A 714 -26.65 -44.91 59.02
N ASP A 715 -26.56 -43.92 59.91
CA ASP A 715 -25.69 -43.92 61.10
C ASP A 715 -24.24 -44.36 60.83
N GLY A 716 -23.75 -44.02 59.63
CA GLY A 716 -22.42 -44.41 59.18
C GLY A 716 -22.26 -45.92 58.92
N LYS A 717 -23.32 -46.65 58.58
CA LYS A 717 -23.30 -48.01 58.04
C LYS A 717 -24.00 -48.04 56.68
N ILE A 718 -23.52 -48.89 55.78
CA ILE A 718 -24.18 -49.16 54.49
C ILE A 718 -25.31 -50.15 54.75
N VAL A 719 -26.55 -49.74 54.48
CA VAL A 719 -27.77 -50.56 54.57
C VAL A 719 -28.32 -50.71 53.16
N GLY A 720 -28.69 -51.93 52.74
CA GLY A 720 -29.16 -52.28 51.38
C GLY A 720 -30.67 -52.45 51.28
#